data_AF-A0AA96P890-F1
#
_entry.id   AF-A0AA96P890-F1
#
_cell.length_a   1.000
_cell.length_b   1.000
_cell.length_c   1.000
_cell.angle_alpha   90.00
_cell.angle_beta   90.00
_cell.angle_gamma   90.00
#
_symmetry.space_group_name_H-M   'P 1'
#
loop_
_entity.id
_entity.type
_entity.pdbx_description
1 polymer ?
#
loop_
_entity_poly.entity_id
_entity_poly.type
_entity_poly.pdbx_seq_one_letter_code
_entity_poly.pdbx_strand_id
1 'polypeptide(L)'
;MALTSFIGKFGRFRFSRPRWGIRGSLFAAFAVIAGMAILISAGAGMILGQLGGMMTDLNGRDIPKLTASLQLATASESLASQGPMLLASSSADVLKERSQRMRDTHKIAVEKLDTIAKLGADKAVVAALADTVKNIEDTIRSLGAATQERLDAVAQHQKQYDALRAAAANFVKMSEPAATDAQNVMNDTLRATVFSAEDSGEAARVIVQVGEVVASTNLISSDLMAALSAGSSEALSPIEESFKAAQTRVKSNLDALVGIKGTKELKEAALQLLAIGDGKNSVFKVRQKEMDTVEYGELILDETRKLNVGLGMSVKQLVDKVRSETDAATTQAQTTIALATQVMLGLGALTLIGSALFVWLYVGRSILRRLAQLQRAMQRLSSGDLDTEIARSRQQDEIAAMAGTLEVFRDSMINARTLSAEQDQDRIAKGERTSRIEARIVDFESKVRNALEKLQTSADSMQSTAQSMTATADRSSALVSAVASAAEETSVNVQTVSAGTEQLSSSINEISRQVVTSTEIAAKAVNEAGETDATMQGLADNANRISVVIDLIQTIASQTNLLALNATIEAARAGDAGRGFAVVASEVKSLADQTAKATDEIRTQIVSMQQVTSTAVGAIRNIGQTIAEINHVSAAIATAVEQQGAATREIARNIQHAAGGTSEVSSNIIGVSDASTQAGTAANDVLGASGELRREADVLRGEIDEFLSSIRAA
;
A
#
# COMPACT_ATOMS: atom_id res chain seq x y z
N MET A 1 37.91 -47.59 13.66
CA MET A 1 38.90 -48.69 13.62
C MET A 1 39.88 -48.44 14.75
N ALA A 2 40.15 -49.46 15.58
CA ALA A 2 41.10 -49.51 16.69
C ALA A 2 40.81 -48.63 17.94
N LEU A 3 40.26 -49.26 18.99
CA LEU A 3 40.88 -49.35 20.33
C LEU A 3 39.98 -50.11 21.31
N THR A 4 39.81 -51.40 21.04
CA THR A 4 39.43 -52.42 22.02
C THR A 4 40.67 -53.23 22.37
N SER A 5 41.47 -52.77 23.34
CA SER A 5 42.31 -53.61 24.20
C SER A 5 43.14 -52.71 25.11
N PHE A 6 42.76 -52.61 26.39
CA PHE A 6 43.71 -52.51 27.52
C PHE A 6 42.94 -52.63 28.85
N ILE A 7 42.23 -53.74 29.04
CA ILE A 7 41.84 -54.18 30.39
C ILE A 7 42.92 -55.16 30.82
N GLY A 8 43.96 -54.64 31.44
CA GLY A 8 45.08 -55.43 31.94
C GLY A 8 45.93 -54.61 32.90
N LYS A 9 45.83 -54.96 34.18
CA LYS A 9 46.65 -54.47 35.31
C LYS A 9 46.41 -53.01 35.75
N PHE A 10 45.35 -52.80 36.53
CA PHE A 10 45.44 -51.89 37.67
C PHE A 10 45.38 -52.72 38.95
N GLY A 11 46.49 -52.71 39.69
CA GLY A 11 46.56 -53.32 41.00
C GLY A 11 45.51 -52.72 41.93
N ARG A 12 44.95 -53.55 42.80
CA ARG A 12 44.12 -53.11 43.94
C ARG A 12 44.97 -52.20 44.83
N PHE A 13 44.94 -50.89 44.58
CA PHE A 13 45.30 -49.90 45.59
C PHE A 13 44.26 -50.04 46.72
N ARG A 14 44.63 -50.77 47.78
CA ARG A 14 43.91 -50.71 49.05
C ARG A 14 44.12 -49.31 49.61
N PHE A 15 43.20 -48.40 49.32
CA PHE A 15 43.06 -47.17 50.09
C PHE A 15 42.90 -47.58 51.57
N SER A 16 43.90 -47.26 52.38
CA SER A 16 43.78 -47.29 53.83
C SER A 16 42.66 -46.31 54.20
N ARG A 17 41.50 -46.83 54.62
CA ARG A 17 40.41 -45.98 55.10
C ARG A 17 40.89 -45.29 56.37
N PRO A 18 40.94 -43.94 56.40
CA PRO A 18 41.26 -43.25 57.65
C PRO A 18 40.19 -43.61 58.68
N ARG A 19 40.60 -43.99 59.89
CA ARG A 19 39.71 -44.38 60.99
C ARG A 19 39.17 -43.10 61.63
N TRP A 20 38.24 -42.44 60.96
CA TRP A 20 37.55 -41.26 61.48
C TRP A 20 36.30 -41.70 62.25
N GLY A 21 36.05 -41.06 63.41
CA GLY A 21 34.78 -41.20 64.15
C GLY A 21 33.61 -40.62 63.36
N ILE A 22 32.38 -40.78 63.86
CA ILE A 22 31.16 -40.34 63.16
C ILE A 22 31.19 -38.82 62.88
N ARG A 23 31.82 -38.05 63.77
CA ARG A 23 32.03 -36.61 63.60
C ARG A 23 32.93 -36.28 62.39
N GLY A 24 34.04 -36.99 62.20
CA GLY A 24 34.99 -36.71 61.12
C GLY A 24 34.43 -37.00 59.73
N SER A 25 33.65 -38.09 59.60
CA SER A 25 33.02 -38.45 58.32
C SER A 25 31.88 -37.50 57.92
N LEU A 26 31.12 -36.97 58.89
CA LEU A 26 30.12 -35.93 58.64
C LEU A 26 30.76 -34.61 58.20
N PHE A 27 31.83 -34.16 58.86
CA PHE A 27 32.56 -32.95 58.45
C PHE A 27 33.13 -33.04 57.03
N ALA A 28 33.65 -34.21 56.64
CA ALA A 28 34.12 -34.44 55.27
C ALA A 28 33.00 -34.31 54.23
N ALA A 29 31.82 -34.85 54.53
CA ALA A 29 30.65 -34.78 53.64
C ALA A 29 30.15 -33.34 53.47
N PHE A 30 30.07 -32.58 54.58
CA PHE A 30 29.71 -31.16 54.51
C PHE A 30 30.73 -30.32 53.74
N ALA A 31 32.04 -30.62 53.88
CA ALA A 31 33.08 -29.93 53.11
C ALA A 31 32.96 -30.16 51.60
N VAL A 32 32.59 -31.38 51.17
CA VAL A 32 32.35 -31.69 49.75
C VAL A 32 31.11 -30.98 49.21
N ILE A 33 30.02 -30.93 49.98
CA ILE A 33 28.79 -30.22 49.60
C ILE A 33 29.05 -28.71 49.49
N ALA A 34 29.77 -28.14 50.46
CA ALA A 34 30.18 -26.73 50.43
C ALA A 34 31.09 -26.41 49.24
N GLY A 35 32.07 -27.28 48.93
CA GLY A 35 32.94 -27.13 47.77
C GLY A 35 32.19 -27.17 46.43
N MET A 36 31.20 -28.06 46.31
CA MET A 36 30.31 -28.12 45.14
C MET A 36 29.45 -26.86 45.00
N ALA A 37 28.92 -26.31 46.11
CA ALA A 37 28.14 -25.08 46.10
C ALA A 37 28.95 -23.87 45.61
N ILE A 38 30.24 -23.79 45.98
CA ILE A 38 31.17 -22.75 45.50
C ILE A 38 31.41 -22.89 43.99
N LEU A 39 31.62 -24.10 43.48
CA LEU A 39 31.80 -24.35 42.05
C LEU A 39 30.55 -23.98 41.22
N ILE A 40 29.35 -24.31 41.72
CA ILE A 40 28.09 -23.92 41.09
C ILE A 40 27.96 -22.39 41.07
N SER A 41 28.29 -21.71 42.16
CA SER A 41 28.22 -20.24 42.27
C SER A 41 29.22 -19.55 41.34
N ALA A 42 30.45 -20.06 41.24
CA ALA A 42 31.47 -19.54 40.33
C ALA A 42 31.08 -19.72 38.85
N GLY A 43 30.50 -20.88 38.51
CA GLY A 43 29.95 -21.15 37.17
C GLY A 43 28.79 -20.20 36.83
N ALA A 44 27.86 -19.99 37.76
CA ALA A 44 26.75 -19.05 37.58
C ALA A 44 27.23 -17.60 37.37
N GLY A 45 28.25 -17.16 38.11
CA GLY A 45 28.82 -15.82 37.96
C GLY A 45 29.47 -15.56 36.59
N MET A 46 30.21 -16.53 36.06
CA MET A 46 30.83 -16.41 34.73
C MET A 46 29.79 -16.33 33.61
N ILE A 47 28.69 -17.10 33.74
CA ILE A 47 27.57 -17.13 32.78
C ILE A 47 26.78 -15.82 32.84
N LEU A 48 26.47 -15.31 34.04
CA LEU A 48 25.80 -14.03 34.21
C LEU A 48 26.60 -12.87 33.61
N GLY A 49 27.94 -12.91 33.69
CA GLY A 49 28.81 -11.93 33.05
C GLY A 49 28.73 -11.95 31.51
N GLN A 50 28.76 -13.15 30.90
CA GLN A 50 28.59 -13.29 29.45
C GLN A 50 27.19 -12.87 28.99
N LEU A 51 26.15 -13.21 29.76
CA LEU A 51 24.78 -12.80 29.48
C LEU A 51 24.61 -11.28 29.56
N GLY A 52 25.21 -10.65 30.57
CA GLY A 52 25.20 -9.19 30.73
C GLY A 52 25.85 -8.46 29.54
N GLY A 53 26.97 -8.99 29.02
CA GLY A 53 27.60 -8.46 27.81
C GLY A 53 26.68 -8.54 26.58
N MET A 54 26.11 -9.72 26.31
CA MET A 54 25.16 -9.90 25.20
C MET A 54 23.92 -9.00 25.34
N MET A 55 23.38 -8.84 26.55
CA MET A 55 22.20 -8.00 26.77
C MET A 55 22.51 -6.50 26.64
N THR A 56 23.74 -6.10 26.95
CA THR A 56 24.23 -4.74 26.73
C THR A 56 24.36 -4.44 25.24
N ASP A 57 24.88 -5.38 24.45
CA ASP A 57 24.96 -5.24 22.99
C ASP A 57 23.56 -5.23 22.33
N LEU A 58 22.66 -6.11 22.79
CA LEU A 58 21.28 -6.20 22.27
C LEU A 58 20.50 -4.90 22.50
N ASN A 59 20.53 -4.38 23.74
CA ASN A 59 19.81 -3.16 24.11
C ASN A 59 20.51 -1.89 23.64
N GLY A 60 21.84 -1.87 23.64
CA GLY A 60 22.64 -0.69 23.31
C GLY A 60 22.87 -0.49 21.82
N ARG A 61 22.83 -1.55 21.02
CA ARG A 61 23.18 -1.50 19.59
C ARG A 61 22.14 -2.13 18.68
N ASP A 62 21.82 -3.41 18.87
CA ASP A 62 21.11 -4.17 17.83
C ASP A 62 19.61 -3.82 17.74
N ILE A 63 18.89 -3.65 18.86
CA ILE A 63 17.49 -3.21 18.88
C ILE A 63 17.34 -1.76 18.36
N PRO A 64 18.14 -0.78 18.81
CA PRO A 64 18.13 0.57 18.22
C PRO A 64 18.45 0.58 16.72
N LYS A 65 19.37 -0.28 16.26
CA LYS A 65 19.75 -0.38 14.84
C LYS A 65 18.58 -0.90 14.01
N LEU A 66 17.87 -1.94 14.49
CA LEU A 66 16.66 -2.45 13.85
C LEU A 66 15.57 -1.38 13.79
N THR A 67 15.35 -0.65 14.89
CA THR A 67 14.35 0.42 14.97
C THR A 67 14.66 1.55 13.97
N ALA A 68 15.92 1.99 13.90
CA ALA A 68 16.34 3.01 12.95
C ALA A 68 16.21 2.53 11.49
N SER A 69 16.52 1.26 11.20
CA SER A 69 16.33 0.66 9.88
C SER A 69 14.85 0.58 9.46
N LEU A 70 13.94 0.26 10.39
CA LEU A 70 12.50 0.27 10.13
C LEU A 70 11.98 1.70 9.88
N GLN A 71 12.43 2.68 10.66
CA GLN A 71 12.08 4.08 10.44
C GLN A 71 12.61 4.61 9.10
N LEU A 72 13.80 4.17 8.68
CA LEU A 72 14.35 4.46 7.35
C LEU A 72 13.47 3.84 6.25
N ALA A 73 12.96 2.61 6.45
CA ALA A 73 12.05 1.97 5.50
C ALA A 73 10.75 2.78 5.33
N THR A 74 10.14 3.20 6.45
CA THR A 74 8.94 4.06 6.41
C THR A 74 9.21 5.40 5.72
N ALA A 75 10.36 6.03 5.98
CA ALA A 75 10.74 7.27 5.32
C ALA A 75 10.94 7.08 3.80
N SER A 76 11.57 5.97 3.39
CA SER A 76 11.75 5.61 1.98
C SER A 76 10.42 5.40 1.26
N GLU A 77 9.46 4.73 1.89
CA GLU A 77 8.12 4.50 1.32
C GLU A 77 7.33 5.81 1.21
N SER A 78 7.45 6.67 2.24
CA SER A 78 6.87 8.01 2.21
C SER A 78 7.45 8.88 1.09
N LEU A 79 8.78 8.86 0.87
CA LEU A 79 9.41 9.55 -0.27
C LEU A 79 8.90 9.03 -1.62
N ALA A 80 8.69 7.71 -1.74
CA ALA A 80 8.17 7.09 -2.96
C ALA A 80 6.74 7.56 -3.29
N SER A 81 5.87 7.66 -2.29
CA SER A 81 4.48 8.09 -2.47
C SER A 81 4.32 9.59 -2.74
N GLN A 82 5.25 10.42 -2.25
CA GLN A 82 5.18 11.88 -2.39
C GLN A 82 5.60 12.39 -3.78
N GLY A 83 6.46 11.66 -4.51
CA GLY A 83 6.95 12.06 -5.83
C GLY A 83 5.85 12.41 -6.84
N PRO A 84 4.89 11.52 -7.13
CA PRO A 84 3.78 11.80 -8.05
C PRO A 84 2.94 13.01 -7.63
N MET A 85 2.72 13.17 -6.32
CA MET A 85 1.98 14.32 -5.79
C MET A 85 2.74 15.63 -6.01
N LEU A 86 4.07 15.62 -6.00
CA LEU A 86 4.85 16.82 -6.27
C LEU A 86 4.60 17.32 -7.71
N LEU A 87 4.67 16.43 -8.69
CA LEU A 87 4.42 16.77 -10.11
C LEU A 87 2.99 17.24 -10.37
N ALA A 88 2.03 16.62 -9.68
CA ALA A 88 0.60 16.96 -9.75
C ALA A 88 0.21 18.21 -8.95
N SER A 89 1.16 19.05 -8.50
CA SER A 89 0.84 20.27 -7.75
C SER A 89 0.06 21.26 -8.61
N SER A 90 -1.08 21.76 -8.13
CA SER A 90 -1.97 22.65 -8.90
C SER A 90 -1.56 24.12 -8.86
N SER A 91 -0.72 24.53 -7.91
CA SER A 91 -0.25 25.90 -7.73
C SER A 91 1.16 25.96 -7.14
N ALA A 92 1.79 27.13 -7.22
CA ALA A 92 3.12 27.36 -6.64
C ALA A 92 3.13 27.19 -5.11
N ASP A 93 2.04 27.56 -4.42
CA ASP A 93 1.93 27.38 -2.97
C ASP A 93 1.85 25.90 -2.59
N VAL A 94 1.04 25.10 -3.31
CA VAL A 94 0.93 23.65 -3.11
C VAL A 94 2.27 22.97 -3.42
N LEU A 95 2.94 23.38 -4.49
CA LEU A 95 4.27 22.89 -4.84
C LEU A 95 5.27 23.16 -3.71
N LYS A 96 5.28 24.38 -3.15
CA LYS A 96 6.16 24.76 -2.05
C LYS A 96 5.91 23.91 -0.79
N GLU A 97 4.64 23.71 -0.42
CA GLU A 97 4.26 22.86 0.72
C GLU A 97 4.69 21.40 0.52
N ARG A 98 4.34 20.80 -0.63
CA ARG A 98 4.69 19.40 -0.95
C ARG A 98 6.20 19.20 -1.04
N SER A 99 6.91 20.13 -1.68
CA SER A 99 8.37 20.12 -1.78
C SER A 99 9.02 20.20 -0.39
N GLN A 100 8.45 20.98 0.54
CA GLN A 100 8.94 21.05 1.91
C GLN A 100 8.74 19.74 2.67
N ARG A 101 7.53 19.14 2.62
CA ARG A 101 7.28 17.83 3.25
C ARG A 101 8.23 16.75 2.76
N MET A 102 8.51 16.74 1.45
CA MET A 102 9.41 15.76 0.84
C MET A 102 10.86 15.97 1.31
N ARG A 103 11.31 17.23 1.45
CA ARG A 103 12.62 17.54 2.06
C ARG A 103 12.69 17.15 3.53
N ASP A 104 11.63 17.37 4.31
CA ASP A 104 11.61 16.99 5.73
C ASP A 104 11.69 15.47 5.89
N THR A 105 10.97 14.73 5.03
CA THR A 105 11.02 13.25 4.98
C THR A 105 12.42 12.76 4.57
N HIS A 106 13.03 13.41 3.58
CA HIS A 106 14.40 13.12 3.15
C HIS A 106 15.41 13.34 4.28
N LYS A 107 15.29 14.45 5.02
CA LYS A 107 16.14 14.74 6.18
C LYS A 107 16.02 13.65 7.24
N ILE A 108 14.81 13.19 7.54
CA ILE A 108 14.59 12.05 8.45
C ILE A 108 15.32 10.81 7.94
N ALA A 109 15.21 10.48 6.65
CA ALA A 109 15.92 9.33 6.06
C ALA A 109 17.44 9.44 6.24
N VAL A 110 18.03 10.61 5.99
CA VAL A 110 19.47 10.87 6.21
C VAL A 110 19.85 10.70 7.68
N GLU A 111 19.07 11.26 8.62
CA GLU A 111 19.32 11.15 10.05
C GLU A 111 19.25 9.69 10.55
N LYS A 112 18.28 8.90 10.05
CA LYS A 112 18.17 7.47 10.39
C LYS A 112 19.32 6.68 9.80
N LEU A 113 19.73 6.98 8.58
CA LEU A 113 20.89 6.32 7.96
C LEU A 113 22.19 6.60 8.72
N ASP A 114 22.43 7.84 9.17
CA ASP A 114 23.56 8.19 10.04
C ASP A 114 23.51 7.46 11.39
N THR A 115 22.31 7.34 11.97
CA THR A 115 22.10 6.56 13.20
C THR A 115 22.45 5.08 13.00
N ILE A 116 22.00 4.47 11.90
CA ILE A 116 22.32 3.08 11.54
C ILE A 116 23.84 2.89 11.36
N ALA A 117 24.51 3.87 10.74
CA ALA A 117 25.96 3.87 10.58
C ALA A 117 26.70 3.88 11.93
N LYS A 118 26.28 4.76 12.85
CA LYS A 118 26.83 4.86 14.22
C LYS A 118 26.62 3.59 15.04
N LEU A 119 25.53 2.88 14.80
CA LEU A 119 25.20 1.62 15.46
C LEU A 119 25.91 0.40 14.81
N GLY A 120 26.89 0.64 13.94
CA GLY A 120 27.81 -0.41 13.46
C GLY A 120 27.26 -1.24 12.30
N ALA A 121 26.35 -0.70 11.49
CA ALA A 121 25.98 -1.31 10.22
C ALA A 121 27.15 -1.33 9.22
N ASP A 122 27.02 -2.17 8.19
CA ASP A 122 28.00 -2.31 7.12
C ASP A 122 28.24 -0.98 6.40
N LYS A 123 29.48 -0.47 6.46
CA LYS A 123 29.84 0.84 5.88
C LYS A 123 29.60 0.91 4.38
N ALA A 124 29.78 -0.19 3.64
CA ALA A 124 29.56 -0.19 2.19
C ALA A 124 28.06 -0.08 1.86
N VAL A 125 27.21 -0.78 2.62
CA VAL A 125 25.75 -0.71 2.46
C VAL A 125 25.24 0.69 2.83
N VAL A 126 25.71 1.24 3.93
CA VAL A 126 25.34 2.60 4.37
C VAL A 126 25.78 3.65 3.35
N ALA A 127 26.99 3.55 2.79
CA ALA A 127 27.47 4.48 1.78
C ALA A 127 26.61 4.42 0.49
N ALA A 128 26.30 3.23 0.00
CA ALA A 128 25.44 3.06 -1.18
C ALA A 128 24.01 3.60 -0.96
N LEU A 129 23.45 3.39 0.23
CA LEU A 129 22.17 3.98 0.63
C LEU A 129 22.25 5.50 0.72
N ALA A 130 23.36 6.05 1.24
CA ALA A 130 23.55 7.50 1.37
C ALA A 130 23.62 8.17 -0.01
N ASP A 131 24.34 7.56 -0.95
CA ASP A 131 24.39 8.01 -2.34
C ASP A 131 23.00 7.96 -2.99
N THR A 132 22.23 6.89 -2.75
CA THR A 132 20.87 6.77 -3.28
C THR A 132 19.93 7.83 -2.70
N VAL A 133 19.95 8.05 -1.38
CA VAL A 133 19.17 9.09 -0.70
C VAL A 133 19.57 10.48 -1.19
N LYS A 134 20.85 10.72 -1.44
CA LYS A 134 21.33 11.98 -2.04
C LYS A 134 20.82 12.16 -3.47
N ASN A 135 20.91 11.13 -4.32
CA ASN A 135 20.39 11.19 -5.69
C ASN A 135 18.88 11.45 -5.71
N ILE A 136 18.14 10.91 -4.73
CA ILE A 136 16.72 11.23 -4.56
C ILE A 136 16.55 12.72 -4.24
N GLU A 137 17.39 13.35 -3.42
CA GLU A 137 17.32 14.80 -3.19
C GLU A 137 17.43 15.63 -4.48
N ASP A 138 18.37 15.24 -5.35
CA ASP A 138 18.60 15.89 -6.63
C ASP A 138 17.39 15.73 -7.56
N THR A 139 16.72 14.56 -7.54
CA THR A 139 15.48 14.37 -8.28
C THR A 139 14.28 15.08 -7.65
N ILE A 140 14.19 15.21 -6.31
CA ILE A 140 13.17 16.06 -5.64
C ILE A 140 13.28 17.50 -6.18
N ARG A 141 14.51 18.03 -6.26
CA ARG A 141 14.75 19.40 -6.76
C ARG A 141 14.40 19.53 -8.24
N SER A 142 14.84 18.57 -9.06
CA SER A 142 14.55 18.54 -10.50
C SER A 142 13.05 18.44 -10.78
N LEU A 143 12.35 17.59 -10.03
CA LEU A 143 10.90 17.42 -10.14
C LEU A 143 10.15 18.68 -9.70
N GLY A 144 10.62 19.34 -8.65
CA GLY A 144 10.11 20.64 -8.23
C GLY A 144 10.29 21.72 -9.30
N ALA A 145 11.46 21.78 -9.93
CA ALA A 145 11.74 22.71 -11.03
C ALA A 145 10.86 22.42 -12.26
N ALA A 146 10.73 21.15 -12.66
CA ALA A 146 9.87 20.75 -13.77
C ALA A 146 8.39 21.07 -13.50
N THR A 147 7.92 20.87 -12.26
CA THR A 147 6.56 21.25 -11.87
C THR A 147 6.34 22.76 -11.94
N GLN A 148 7.32 23.56 -11.49
CA GLN A 148 7.25 25.01 -11.60
C GLN A 148 7.19 25.44 -13.06
N GLU A 149 8.04 24.87 -13.93
CA GLU A 149 8.03 25.20 -15.34
C GLU A 149 6.71 24.82 -16.03
N ARG A 150 6.11 23.68 -15.65
CA ARG A 150 4.78 23.28 -16.09
C ARG A 150 3.72 24.30 -15.65
N LEU A 151 3.74 24.75 -14.39
CA LEU A 151 2.81 25.75 -13.87
C LEU A 151 2.94 27.09 -14.64
N ASP A 152 4.17 27.50 -14.93
CA ASP A 152 4.45 28.71 -15.70
C ASP A 152 3.97 28.56 -17.16
N ALA A 153 4.14 27.38 -17.77
CA ALA A 153 3.65 27.08 -19.10
C ALA A 153 2.12 27.10 -19.18
N VAL A 154 1.42 26.54 -18.19
CA VAL A 154 -0.05 26.60 -18.07
C VAL A 154 -0.53 28.04 -17.90
N ALA A 155 0.13 28.85 -17.08
CA ALA A 155 -0.21 30.27 -16.93
C ALA A 155 -0.03 31.05 -18.25
N GLN A 156 1.03 30.74 -19.00
CA GLN A 156 1.28 31.34 -20.32
C GLN A 156 0.27 30.87 -21.37
N HIS A 157 -0.14 29.60 -21.34
CA HIS A 157 -1.23 29.07 -22.18
C HIS A 157 -2.53 29.82 -21.92
N GLN A 158 -2.93 29.98 -20.66
CA GLN A 158 -4.13 30.75 -20.29
C GLN A 158 -4.08 32.19 -20.79
N LYS A 159 -2.92 32.85 -20.65
CA LYS A 159 -2.71 34.21 -21.16
C LYS A 159 -2.86 34.29 -22.68
N GLN A 160 -2.37 33.29 -23.42
CA GLN A 160 -2.55 33.23 -24.88
C GLN A 160 -3.99 32.96 -25.27
N TYR A 161 -4.70 32.10 -24.53
CA TYR A 161 -6.11 31.85 -24.73
C TYR A 161 -6.94 33.13 -24.57
N ASP A 162 -6.71 33.89 -23.50
CA ASP A 162 -7.42 35.14 -23.24
C ASP A 162 -7.09 36.21 -24.31
N ALA A 163 -5.82 36.30 -24.71
CA ALA A 163 -5.39 37.21 -25.78
C ALA A 163 -6.03 36.86 -27.13
N LEU A 164 -6.08 35.58 -27.50
CA LEU A 164 -6.72 35.09 -28.72
C LEU A 164 -8.22 35.40 -28.71
N ARG A 165 -8.91 35.12 -27.60
CA ARG A 165 -10.34 35.40 -27.46
C ARG A 165 -10.63 36.89 -27.60
N ALA A 166 -9.83 37.74 -26.97
CA ALA A 166 -9.97 39.19 -27.07
C ALA A 166 -9.72 39.70 -28.50
N ALA A 167 -8.68 39.21 -29.17
CA ALA A 167 -8.34 39.58 -30.54
C ALA A 167 -9.41 39.11 -31.55
N ALA A 168 -9.92 37.88 -31.40
CA ALA A 168 -11.01 37.35 -32.22
C ALA A 168 -12.30 38.15 -32.06
N ALA A 169 -12.68 38.49 -30.82
CA ALA A 169 -13.84 39.34 -30.55
C ALA A 169 -13.67 40.75 -31.14
N ASN A 170 -12.47 41.34 -31.04
CA ASN A 170 -12.18 42.63 -31.67
C ASN A 170 -12.26 42.55 -33.20
N PHE A 171 -11.76 41.47 -33.80
CA PHE A 171 -11.83 41.26 -35.25
C PHE A 171 -13.26 41.20 -35.77
N VAL A 172 -14.13 40.40 -35.13
CA VAL A 172 -15.56 40.34 -35.47
C VAL A 172 -16.23 41.71 -35.33
N LYS A 173 -15.89 42.46 -34.28
CA LYS A 173 -16.42 43.82 -34.08
C LYS A 173 -16.00 44.79 -35.17
N MET A 174 -14.77 44.67 -35.70
CA MET A 174 -14.26 45.55 -36.77
C MET A 174 -14.69 45.11 -38.18
N SER A 175 -15.12 43.85 -38.36
CA SER A 175 -15.59 43.36 -39.67
C SER A 175 -16.99 43.85 -40.04
N GLU A 176 -17.87 44.06 -39.06
CA GLU A 176 -19.22 44.57 -39.28
C GLU A 176 -19.25 45.96 -39.97
N PRO A 177 -18.52 46.99 -39.47
CA PRO A 177 -18.45 48.29 -40.15
C PRO A 177 -17.85 48.19 -41.55
N ALA A 178 -16.78 47.41 -41.73
CA ALA A 178 -16.12 47.26 -43.04
C ALA A 178 -17.04 46.58 -44.07
N ALA A 179 -17.79 45.55 -43.66
CA ALA A 179 -18.77 44.89 -44.51
C ALA A 179 -19.93 45.83 -44.86
N THR A 180 -20.41 46.60 -43.88
CA THR A 180 -21.46 47.60 -44.08
C THR A 180 -21.01 48.70 -45.04
N ASP A 181 -19.80 49.23 -44.87
CA ASP A 181 -19.24 50.26 -45.74
C ASP A 181 -18.99 49.74 -47.17
N ALA A 182 -18.54 48.50 -47.33
CA ALA A 182 -18.44 47.85 -48.65
C ALA A 182 -19.81 47.71 -49.33
N GLN A 183 -20.85 47.38 -48.56
CA GLN A 183 -22.22 47.28 -49.06
C GLN A 183 -22.82 48.64 -49.41
N ASN A 184 -22.47 49.69 -48.65
CA ASN A 184 -22.85 51.07 -48.97
C ASN A 184 -22.21 51.54 -50.28
N VAL A 185 -20.92 51.26 -50.50
CA VAL A 185 -20.24 51.56 -51.77
C VAL A 185 -20.98 50.94 -52.95
N MET A 186 -21.35 49.65 -52.86
CA MET A 186 -22.15 48.99 -53.89
C MET A 186 -23.52 49.62 -54.10
N ASN A 187 -24.26 49.89 -53.01
CA ASN A 187 -25.58 50.49 -53.09
C ASN A 187 -25.55 51.89 -53.72
N ASP A 188 -24.53 52.68 -53.41
CA ASP A 188 -24.33 54.03 -53.96
C ASP A 188 -24.01 53.96 -55.46
N THR A 189 -23.15 53.02 -55.88
CA THR A 189 -22.86 52.78 -57.31
C THR A 189 -24.11 52.34 -58.09
N LEU A 190 -24.93 51.46 -57.51
CA LEU A 190 -26.17 50.98 -58.14
C LEU A 190 -27.25 52.07 -58.23
N ARG A 191 -27.21 53.08 -57.34
CA ARG A 191 -28.15 54.21 -57.32
C ARG A 191 -27.68 55.42 -58.12
N ALA A 192 -26.47 55.39 -58.68
CA ALA A 192 -25.92 56.49 -59.44
C ALA A 192 -26.78 56.81 -60.69
N THR A 193 -26.96 58.09 -60.99
CA THR A 193 -27.75 58.56 -62.15
C THR A 193 -27.17 58.14 -63.50
N VAL A 194 -25.89 57.78 -63.56
CA VAL A 194 -25.21 57.23 -64.74
C VAL A 194 -24.61 55.88 -64.32
N PHE A 195 -25.06 54.80 -64.97
CA PHE A 195 -24.57 53.46 -64.68
C PHE A 195 -23.27 53.18 -65.46
N SER A 196 -22.21 52.84 -64.73
CA SER A 196 -20.95 52.33 -65.27
C SER A 196 -20.76 50.87 -64.86
N ALA A 197 -20.60 50.00 -65.86
CA ALA A 197 -20.32 48.59 -65.63
C ALA A 197 -18.95 48.38 -64.96
N GLU A 198 -17.99 49.28 -65.23
CA GLU A 198 -16.65 49.25 -64.64
C GLU A 198 -16.72 49.58 -63.14
N ASP A 199 -17.40 50.67 -62.78
CA ASP A 199 -17.58 51.11 -61.38
C ASP A 199 -18.34 50.05 -60.56
N SER A 200 -19.36 49.42 -61.16
CA SER A 200 -20.10 48.32 -60.53
C SER A 200 -19.22 47.09 -60.29
N GLY A 201 -18.33 46.78 -61.24
CA GLY A 201 -17.34 45.71 -61.10
C GLY A 201 -16.27 46.02 -60.06
N GLU A 202 -15.93 47.28 -59.83
CA GLU A 202 -15.02 47.70 -58.78
C GLU A 202 -15.67 47.65 -57.39
N ALA A 203 -16.92 48.13 -57.26
CA ALA A 203 -17.69 48.01 -56.02
C ALA A 203 -17.95 46.53 -55.62
N ALA A 204 -18.21 45.65 -56.60
CA ALA A 204 -18.31 44.21 -56.36
C ALA A 204 -17.00 43.62 -55.81
N ARG A 205 -15.87 44.04 -56.36
CA ARG A 205 -14.54 43.60 -55.90
C ARG A 205 -14.29 44.00 -54.44
N VAL A 206 -14.71 45.18 -53.99
CA VAL A 206 -14.56 45.60 -52.59
C VAL A 206 -15.30 44.66 -51.63
N ILE A 207 -16.54 44.28 -51.94
CA ILE A 207 -17.31 43.33 -51.11
C ILE A 207 -16.60 41.98 -51.04
N VAL A 208 -16.13 41.46 -52.19
CA VAL A 208 -15.41 40.18 -52.25
C VAL A 208 -14.13 40.24 -51.42
N GLN A 209 -13.33 41.30 -51.56
CA GLN A 209 -12.08 41.45 -50.80
C GLN A 209 -12.32 41.52 -49.29
N VAL A 210 -13.32 42.26 -48.82
CA VAL A 210 -13.69 42.29 -47.39
C VAL A 210 -14.12 40.90 -46.92
N GLY A 211 -14.96 40.21 -47.70
CA GLY A 211 -15.37 38.84 -47.41
C GLY A 211 -14.21 37.85 -47.34
N GLU A 212 -13.25 37.94 -48.27
CA GLU A 212 -12.05 37.12 -48.29
C GLU A 212 -11.13 37.37 -47.08
N VAL A 213 -10.94 38.62 -46.67
CA VAL A 213 -10.21 38.96 -45.43
C VAL A 213 -10.91 38.38 -44.21
N VAL A 214 -12.24 38.53 -44.11
CA VAL A 214 -13.03 37.98 -43.01
C VAL A 214 -12.93 36.45 -42.95
N ALA A 215 -13.15 35.77 -44.07
CA ALA A 215 -13.10 34.32 -44.13
C ALA A 215 -11.70 33.77 -43.80
N SER A 216 -10.65 34.33 -44.40
CA SER A 216 -9.27 33.89 -44.16
C SER A 216 -8.79 34.19 -42.74
N THR A 217 -9.21 35.30 -42.13
CA THR A 217 -8.86 35.63 -40.74
C THR A 217 -9.65 34.80 -39.72
N ASN A 218 -10.91 34.45 -40.03
CA ASN A 218 -11.66 33.49 -39.20
C ASN A 218 -11.00 32.10 -39.21
N LEU A 219 -10.46 31.67 -40.35
CA LEU A 219 -9.66 30.44 -40.41
C LEU A 219 -8.41 30.51 -39.54
N ILE A 220 -7.69 31.64 -39.54
CA ILE A 220 -6.59 31.89 -38.60
C ILE A 220 -7.04 31.74 -37.14
N SER A 221 -8.15 32.37 -36.76
CA SER A 221 -8.66 32.26 -35.40
C SER A 221 -9.02 30.81 -35.05
N SER A 222 -9.59 30.05 -35.99
CA SER A 222 -9.90 28.63 -35.83
C SER A 222 -8.64 27.80 -35.60
N ASP A 223 -7.62 27.97 -36.44
CA ASP A 223 -6.36 27.21 -36.34
C ASP A 223 -5.62 27.53 -35.02
N LEU A 224 -5.63 28.79 -34.58
CA LEU A 224 -5.06 29.18 -33.28
C LEU A 224 -5.81 28.56 -32.10
N MET A 225 -7.15 28.50 -32.15
CA MET A 225 -7.92 27.81 -31.11
C MET A 225 -7.64 26.31 -31.12
N ALA A 226 -7.59 25.69 -32.30
CA ALA A 226 -7.25 24.28 -32.46
C ALA A 226 -5.86 23.98 -31.89
N ALA A 227 -4.87 24.83 -32.17
CA ALA A 227 -3.52 24.71 -31.63
C ALA A 227 -3.48 24.77 -30.10
N LEU A 228 -4.22 25.69 -29.45
CA LEU A 228 -4.32 25.74 -27.99
C LEU A 228 -4.96 24.49 -27.38
N SER A 229 -5.84 23.82 -28.12
CA SER A 229 -6.53 22.59 -27.70
C SER A 229 -5.80 21.30 -28.09
N ALA A 230 -4.70 21.37 -28.84
CA ALA A 230 -4.00 20.20 -29.36
C ALA A 230 -3.53 19.30 -28.21
N GLY A 231 -3.85 18.00 -28.29
CA GLY A 231 -3.52 17.00 -27.27
C GLY A 231 -2.13 16.38 -27.40
N SER A 232 -1.49 16.47 -28.58
CA SER A 232 -0.13 16.00 -28.80
C SER A 232 0.67 16.89 -29.76
N SER A 233 2.00 16.73 -29.75
CA SER A 233 2.91 17.41 -30.66
C SER A 233 2.64 17.03 -32.13
N GLU A 234 2.29 15.76 -32.41
CA GLU A 234 1.93 15.32 -33.76
C GLU A 234 0.68 16.01 -34.29
N ALA A 235 -0.30 16.29 -33.42
CA ALA A 235 -1.50 17.03 -33.80
C ALA A 235 -1.23 18.51 -34.06
N LEU A 236 -0.16 19.08 -33.49
CA LEU A 236 0.17 20.49 -33.61
C LEU A 236 0.77 20.85 -34.98
N SER A 237 1.60 19.96 -35.55
CA SER A 237 2.26 20.17 -36.84
C SER A 237 1.31 20.47 -38.02
N PRO A 238 0.25 19.66 -38.28
CA PRO A 238 -0.67 19.94 -39.38
C PRO A 238 -1.47 21.23 -39.16
N ILE A 239 -1.77 21.58 -37.91
CA ILE A 239 -2.45 22.85 -37.57
C ILE A 239 -1.52 24.04 -37.86
N GLU A 240 -0.24 23.94 -37.52
CA GLU A 240 0.74 24.99 -37.82
C GLU A 240 0.93 25.18 -39.34
N GLU A 241 0.88 24.10 -40.12
CA GLU A 241 0.92 24.16 -41.57
C GLU A 241 -0.33 24.84 -42.17
N SER A 242 -1.53 24.46 -41.70
CA SER A 242 -2.79 25.13 -42.06
C SER A 242 -2.73 26.63 -41.73
N PHE A 243 -2.27 26.97 -40.53
CA PHE A 243 -2.12 28.35 -40.09
C PHE A 243 -1.17 29.15 -41.00
N LYS A 244 -0.02 28.58 -41.39
CA LYS A 244 0.94 29.26 -42.30
C LYS A 244 0.33 29.50 -43.69
N ALA A 245 -0.43 28.53 -44.21
CA ALA A 245 -1.15 28.69 -45.46
C ALA A 245 -2.23 29.79 -45.37
N ALA A 246 -3.03 29.76 -44.31
CA ALA A 246 -4.02 30.79 -44.00
C ALA A 246 -3.37 32.17 -43.81
N GLN A 247 -2.21 32.24 -43.16
CA GLN A 247 -1.49 33.48 -42.91
C GLN A 247 -1.05 34.12 -44.22
N THR A 248 -0.54 33.32 -45.15
CA THR A 248 -0.14 33.78 -46.47
C THR A 248 -1.34 34.34 -47.25
N ARG A 249 -2.49 33.65 -47.19
CA ARG A 249 -3.75 34.13 -47.80
C ARG A 249 -4.22 35.44 -47.17
N VAL A 250 -4.28 35.52 -45.84
CA VAL A 250 -4.70 36.76 -45.14
C VAL A 250 -3.79 37.93 -45.52
N LYS A 251 -2.47 37.74 -45.51
CA LYS A 251 -1.51 38.81 -45.89
C LYS A 251 -1.77 39.30 -47.32
N SER A 252 -1.93 38.37 -48.28
CA SER A 252 -2.27 38.72 -49.67
C SER A 252 -3.60 39.48 -49.78
N ASN A 253 -4.63 39.03 -49.06
CA ASN A 253 -5.95 39.66 -49.08
C ASN A 253 -5.93 41.05 -48.43
N LEU A 254 -5.15 41.24 -47.36
CA LEU A 254 -4.95 42.53 -46.69
C LEU A 254 -4.15 43.54 -47.54
N ASP A 255 -3.31 43.06 -48.45
CA ASP A 255 -2.55 43.91 -49.38
C ASP A 255 -3.39 44.31 -50.60
N ALA A 256 -4.30 43.44 -51.04
CA ALA A 256 -5.26 43.72 -52.10
C ALA A 256 -6.44 44.62 -51.66
N LEU A 257 -6.65 44.77 -50.34
CA LEU A 257 -7.80 45.43 -49.74
C LEU A 257 -7.87 46.92 -50.13
N VAL A 258 -8.94 47.32 -50.81
CA VAL A 258 -9.19 48.72 -51.15
C VAL A 258 -9.47 49.55 -49.89
N GLY A 259 -8.93 50.78 -49.85
CA GLY A 259 -9.11 51.71 -48.75
C GLY A 259 -10.50 52.37 -48.78
N ILE A 260 -11.45 51.82 -48.02
CA ILE A 260 -12.76 52.42 -47.75
C ILE A 260 -12.87 52.70 -46.25
N LYS A 261 -13.91 53.43 -45.86
CA LYS A 261 -14.22 53.65 -44.44
C LYS A 261 -14.38 52.27 -43.77
N GLY A 262 -13.66 52.00 -42.68
CA GLY A 262 -13.67 50.72 -41.97
C GLY A 262 -12.63 49.67 -42.38
N THR A 263 -12.03 49.70 -43.58
CA THR A 263 -11.03 48.66 -43.95
C THR A 263 -9.70 48.80 -43.23
N LYS A 264 -9.39 50.00 -42.70
CA LYS A 264 -8.19 50.23 -41.88
C LYS A 264 -8.29 49.51 -40.55
N GLU A 265 -9.39 49.69 -39.83
CA GLU A 265 -9.65 49.06 -38.54
C GLU A 265 -9.74 47.53 -38.67
N LEU A 266 -10.36 47.04 -39.76
CA LEU A 266 -10.36 45.61 -40.09
C LEU A 266 -8.93 45.07 -40.30
N LYS A 267 -8.09 45.79 -41.06
CA LYS A 267 -6.70 45.40 -41.30
C LYS A 267 -5.89 45.36 -40.01
N GLU A 268 -6.04 46.35 -39.13
CA GLU A 268 -5.36 46.37 -37.83
C GLU A 268 -5.79 45.20 -36.94
N ALA A 269 -7.10 44.88 -36.89
CA ALA A 269 -7.60 43.74 -36.11
C ALA A 269 -7.13 42.38 -36.67
N ALA A 270 -7.07 42.22 -37.99
CA ALA A 270 -6.54 41.01 -38.62
C ALA A 270 -5.05 40.80 -38.30
N LEU A 271 -4.26 41.88 -38.33
CA LEU A 271 -2.84 41.83 -37.98
C LEU A 271 -2.60 41.48 -36.51
N GLN A 272 -3.49 41.90 -35.59
CA GLN A 272 -3.41 41.51 -34.18
C GLN A 272 -3.59 39.99 -34.00
N LEU A 273 -4.54 39.37 -34.71
CA LEU A 273 -4.72 37.91 -34.70
C LEU A 273 -3.50 37.18 -35.28
N LEU A 274 -2.98 37.67 -36.40
CA LEU A 274 -1.78 37.10 -37.02
C LEU A 274 -0.57 37.12 -36.07
N ALA A 275 -0.41 38.19 -35.29
CA ALA A 275 0.71 38.33 -34.36
C ALA A 275 0.68 37.30 -33.21
N ILE A 276 -0.49 36.78 -32.83
CA ILE A 276 -0.64 35.74 -31.78
C ILE A 276 -0.08 34.39 -32.24
N GLY A 277 -0.15 34.11 -33.54
CA GLY A 277 0.39 32.89 -34.15
C GLY A 277 1.84 32.98 -34.61
N ASP A 278 2.48 34.14 -34.50
CA ASP A 278 3.83 34.39 -35.03
C ASP A 278 4.87 34.67 -33.92
N GLY A 279 6.14 34.46 -34.23
CA GLY A 279 7.27 34.72 -33.33
C GLY A 279 7.52 33.65 -32.25
N LYS A 280 8.40 33.97 -31.30
CA LYS A 280 8.91 33.03 -30.28
C LYS A 280 7.88 32.67 -29.20
N ASN A 281 6.90 33.54 -28.98
CA ASN A 281 5.84 33.35 -27.99
C ASN A 281 4.51 33.01 -28.66
N SER A 282 4.54 32.52 -29.91
CA SER A 282 3.33 32.13 -30.62
C SER A 282 2.57 31.05 -29.86
N VAL A 283 1.26 30.97 -30.10
CA VAL A 283 0.41 29.88 -29.58
C VAL A 283 1.03 28.50 -29.78
N PHE A 284 1.58 28.24 -30.98
CA PHE A 284 2.24 26.98 -31.30
C PHE A 284 3.46 26.71 -30.42
N LYS A 285 4.34 27.69 -30.23
CA LYS A 285 5.54 27.53 -29.39
C LYS A 285 5.21 27.40 -27.92
N VAL A 286 4.21 28.13 -27.44
CA VAL A 286 3.73 28.01 -26.05
C VAL A 286 3.14 26.63 -25.81
N ARG A 287 2.27 26.14 -26.72
CA ARG A 287 1.67 24.81 -26.58
C ARG A 287 2.71 23.70 -26.67
N GLN A 288 3.66 23.80 -27.60
CA GLN A 288 4.77 22.86 -27.70
C GLN A 288 5.58 22.84 -26.39
N LYS A 289 5.95 24.02 -25.88
CA LYS A 289 6.69 24.12 -24.63
C LYS A 289 5.92 23.48 -23.46
N GLU A 290 4.61 23.72 -23.37
CA GLU A 290 3.78 23.10 -22.34
C GLU A 290 3.84 21.56 -22.41
N MET A 291 3.73 20.99 -23.61
CA MET A 291 3.86 19.54 -23.82
C MET A 291 5.24 19.03 -23.43
N ASP A 292 6.30 19.69 -23.89
CA ASP A 292 7.68 19.31 -23.59
C ASP A 292 7.94 19.35 -22.07
N THR A 293 7.39 20.33 -21.35
CA THR A 293 7.52 20.43 -19.89
C THR A 293 6.78 19.33 -19.14
N VAL A 294 5.62 18.89 -19.64
CA VAL A 294 4.89 17.75 -19.09
C VAL A 294 5.66 16.46 -19.31
N GLU A 295 6.15 16.22 -20.53
CA GLU A 295 6.97 15.05 -20.86
C GLU A 295 8.26 14.99 -20.04
N TYR A 296 8.96 16.13 -19.91
CA TYR A 296 10.16 16.23 -19.08
C TYR A 296 9.88 15.96 -17.60
N GLY A 297 8.75 16.46 -17.08
CA GLY A 297 8.31 16.17 -15.72
C GLY A 297 8.03 14.68 -15.48
N GLU A 298 7.38 14.00 -16.42
CA GLU A 298 7.14 12.56 -16.37
C GLU A 298 8.43 11.74 -16.45
N LEU A 299 9.40 12.17 -17.27
CA LEU A 299 10.71 11.52 -17.35
C LEU A 299 11.46 11.57 -15.99
N ILE A 300 11.49 12.75 -15.35
CA ILE A 300 12.10 12.89 -14.01
C ILE A 300 11.32 12.06 -12.99
N LEU A 301 9.99 12.01 -13.09
CA LEU A 301 9.18 11.19 -12.19
C LEU A 301 9.49 9.70 -12.33
N ASP A 302 9.69 9.20 -13.55
CA ASP A 302 10.08 7.80 -13.80
C ASP A 302 11.47 7.50 -13.20
N GLU A 303 12.44 8.40 -13.38
CA GLU A 303 13.76 8.28 -12.77
C GLU A 303 13.68 8.31 -11.22
N THR A 304 12.84 9.19 -10.67
CA THR A 304 12.55 9.28 -9.24
C THR A 304 11.93 7.98 -8.72
N ARG A 305 10.99 7.39 -9.46
CA ARG A 305 10.37 6.09 -9.12
C ARG A 305 11.41 4.98 -9.13
N LYS A 306 12.27 4.90 -10.14
CA LYS A 306 13.35 3.90 -10.21
C LYS A 306 14.30 4.01 -9.01
N LEU A 307 14.72 5.22 -8.65
CA LEU A 307 15.55 5.45 -7.47
C LEU A 307 14.83 5.06 -6.17
N ASN A 308 13.57 5.43 -6.01
CA ASN A 308 12.79 5.07 -4.81
C ASN A 308 12.53 3.57 -4.69
N VAL A 309 12.28 2.86 -5.80
CA VAL A 309 12.18 1.39 -5.83
C VAL A 309 13.52 0.75 -5.46
N GLY A 310 14.62 1.27 -6.03
CA GLY A 310 15.98 0.84 -5.69
C GLY A 310 16.27 1.03 -4.20
N LEU A 311 15.98 2.21 -3.66
CA LEU A 311 16.13 2.53 -2.24
C LEU A 311 15.31 1.57 -1.38
N GLY A 312 14.02 1.36 -1.70
CA GLY A 312 13.14 0.46 -0.96
C GLY A 312 13.68 -0.97 -0.91
N MET A 313 14.22 -1.49 -2.02
CA MET A 313 14.86 -2.81 -2.06
C MET A 313 16.13 -2.86 -1.20
N SER A 314 17.01 -1.86 -1.30
CA SER A 314 18.24 -1.80 -0.50
C SER A 314 17.97 -1.63 0.99
N VAL A 315 16.98 -0.81 1.36
CA VAL A 315 16.56 -0.64 2.76
C VAL A 315 15.91 -1.92 3.29
N LYS A 316 15.09 -2.62 2.49
CA LYS A 316 14.53 -3.92 2.86
C LYS A 316 15.63 -4.95 3.12
N GLN A 317 16.62 -5.05 2.22
CA GLN A 317 17.77 -5.93 2.42
C GLN A 317 18.56 -5.58 3.69
N LEU A 318 18.73 -4.30 3.99
CA LEU A 318 19.34 -3.85 5.24
C LEU A 318 18.51 -4.27 6.46
N VAL A 319 17.19 -4.05 6.44
CA VAL A 319 16.27 -4.47 7.52
C VAL A 319 16.33 -5.98 7.72
N ASP A 320 16.25 -6.76 6.64
CA ASP A 320 16.31 -8.23 6.69
C ASP A 320 17.65 -8.72 7.25
N LYS A 321 18.77 -8.10 6.84
CA LYS A 321 20.10 -8.42 7.37
C LYS A 321 20.22 -8.07 8.85
N VAL A 322 19.79 -6.87 9.26
CA VAL A 322 19.83 -6.44 10.67
C VAL A 322 18.91 -7.29 11.54
N ARG A 323 17.73 -7.66 11.04
CA ARG A 323 16.81 -8.59 11.71
C ARG A 323 17.45 -9.96 11.87
N SER A 324 18.06 -10.51 10.81
CA SER A 324 18.77 -11.79 10.89
C SER A 324 19.94 -11.75 11.88
N GLU A 325 20.70 -10.66 11.96
CA GLU A 325 21.77 -10.48 12.97
C GLU A 325 21.19 -10.46 14.39
N THR A 326 20.07 -9.77 14.59
CA THR A 326 19.38 -9.67 15.88
C THR A 326 18.77 -11.02 16.31
N ASP A 327 18.16 -11.74 15.37
CA ASP A 327 17.59 -13.08 15.60
C ASP A 327 18.70 -14.11 15.89
N ALA A 328 19.85 -14.00 15.23
CA ALA A 328 21.02 -14.83 15.53
C ALA A 328 21.57 -14.53 16.94
N ALA A 329 21.70 -13.26 17.31
CA ALA A 329 22.16 -12.84 18.63
C ALA A 329 21.21 -13.30 19.76
N THR A 330 19.90 -13.19 19.55
CA THR A 330 18.89 -13.69 20.50
C THR A 330 18.89 -15.21 20.60
N THR A 331 19.03 -15.93 19.48
CA THR A 331 19.16 -17.40 19.47
C THR A 331 20.44 -17.85 20.19
N GLN A 332 21.55 -17.14 19.99
CA GLN A 332 22.80 -17.40 20.69
C GLN A 332 22.67 -17.15 22.21
N ALA A 333 21.95 -16.09 22.61
CA ALA A 333 21.64 -15.85 24.01
C ALA A 333 20.79 -16.98 24.60
N GLN A 334 19.73 -17.41 23.90
CA GLN A 334 18.86 -18.50 24.34
C GLN A 334 19.60 -19.84 24.47
N THR A 335 20.44 -20.20 23.51
CA THR A 335 21.24 -21.43 23.55
C THR A 335 22.26 -21.40 24.69
N THR A 336 22.88 -20.24 24.95
CA THR A 336 23.79 -20.06 26.09
C THR A 336 23.03 -20.18 27.42
N ILE A 337 21.83 -19.60 27.53
CA ILE A 337 20.95 -19.74 28.71
C ILE A 337 20.53 -21.21 28.90
N ALA A 338 20.15 -21.90 27.83
CA ALA A 338 19.71 -23.30 27.89
C ALA A 338 20.84 -24.24 28.33
N LEU A 339 22.04 -24.10 27.73
CA LEU A 339 23.22 -24.87 28.10
C LEU A 339 23.64 -24.59 29.54
N ALA A 340 23.61 -23.32 29.97
CA ALA A 340 23.86 -22.92 31.35
C ALA A 340 22.87 -23.59 32.33
N THR A 341 21.58 -23.58 31.99
CA THR A 341 20.53 -24.20 32.80
C THR A 341 20.73 -25.71 32.90
N GLN A 342 21.09 -26.38 31.81
CA GLN A 342 21.37 -27.82 31.80
C GLN A 342 22.59 -28.19 32.63
N VAL A 343 23.68 -27.41 32.57
CA VAL A 343 24.87 -27.63 33.40
C VAL A 343 24.55 -27.43 34.88
N MET A 344 23.78 -26.39 35.23
CA MET A 344 23.35 -26.15 36.61
C MET A 344 22.43 -27.27 37.14
N LEU A 345 21.44 -27.71 36.35
CA LEU A 345 20.58 -28.84 36.71
C LEU A 345 21.37 -30.14 36.85
N GLY A 346 22.35 -30.39 35.97
CA GLY A 346 23.24 -31.55 36.03
C GLY A 346 24.08 -31.58 37.30
N LEU A 347 24.72 -30.45 37.67
CA LEU A 347 25.48 -30.32 38.92
C LEU A 347 24.59 -30.42 40.16
N GLY A 348 23.37 -29.86 40.10
CA GLY A 348 22.35 -30.00 41.14
C GLY A 348 21.89 -31.45 41.34
N ALA A 349 21.63 -32.18 40.26
CA ALA A 349 21.27 -33.60 40.33
C ALA A 349 22.42 -34.46 40.89
N LEU A 350 23.66 -34.20 40.49
CA LEU A 350 24.84 -34.92 40.96
C LEU A 350 25.09 -34.74 42.47
N THR A 351 24.88 -33.53 42.98
CA THR A 351 24.96 -33.23 44.42
C THR A 351 23.82 -33.88 45.21
N LEU A 352 22.60 -33.90 44.67
CA LEU A 352 21.45 -34.58 45.28
C LEU A 352 21.63 -36.10 45.34
N ILE A 353 22.05 -36.71 44.23
CA ILE A 353 22.35 -38.15 44.14
C ILE A 353 23.51 -38.53 45.05
N GLY A 354 24.58 -37.73 45.08
CA GLY A 354 25.72 -37.93 45.98
C GLY A 354 25.32 -37.88 47.45
N SER A 355 24.47 -36.92 47.82
CA SER A 355 23.95 -36.77 49.19
C SER A 355 23.03 -37.94 49.57
N ALA A 356 22.15 -38.37 48.66
CA ALA A 356 21.26 -39.52 48.88
C ALA A 356 22.04 -40.85 49.02
N LEU A 357 23.05 -41.09 48.17
CA LEU A 357 23.94 -42.25 48.27
C LEU A 357 24.74 -42.27 49.57
N PHE A 358 25.20 -41.10 50.03
CA PHE A 358 25.91 -40.97 51.31
C PHE A 358 25.01 -41.33 52.49
N VAL A 359 23.79 -40.79 52.54
CA VAL A 359 22.80 -41.11 53.58
C VAL A 359 22.45 -42.60 53.55
N TRP A 360 22.21 -43.16 52.37
CA TRP A 360 21.81 -44.56 52.22
C TRP A 360 22.91 -45.57 52.62
N LEU A 361 24.14 -45.37 52.13
CA LEU A 361 25.24 -46.31 52.37
C LEU A 361 25.87 -46.15 53.76
N TYR A 362 25.97 -44.92 54.28
CA TYR A 362 26.71 -44.63 55.51
C TYR A 362 25.80 -44.53 56.74
N VAL A 363 24.74 -43.72 56.68
CA VAL A 363 23.81 -43.52 57.82
C VAL A 363 22.88 -44.74 57.95
N GLY A 364 22.26 -45.16 56.85
CA GLY A 364 21.32 -46.29 56.79
C GLY A 364 21.92 -47.63 57.22
N ARG A 365 23.11 -47.96 56.71
CA ARG A 365 23.69 -49.31 56.87
C ARG A 365 24.62 -49.44 58.08
N SER A 366 25.23 -48.35 58.54
CA SER A 366 26.28 -48.37 59.58
C SER A 366 25.82 -47.81 60.93
N ILE A 367 25.03 -46.73 60.96
CA ILE A 367 24.61 -46.06 62.20
C ILE A 367 23.26 -46.61 62.69
N LEU A 368 22.25 -46.62 61.81
CA LEU A 368 20.88 -47.07 62.16
C LEU A 368 20.82 -48.53 62.62
N ARG A 369 21.60 -49.42 62.01
CA ARG A 369 21.64 -50.84 62.39
C ARG A 369 22.27 -51.08 63.78
N ARG A 370 23.21 -50.24 64.19
CA ARG A 370 23.90 -50.31 65.49
C ARG A 370 23.07 -49.70 66.61
N LEU A 371 22.37 -48.59 66.33
CA LEU A 371 21.39 -48.01 67.24
C LEU A 371 20.21 -48.96 67.49
N ALA A 372 19.72 -49.66 66.46
CA ALA A 372 18.66 -50.66 66.64
C ALA A 372 19.11 -51.88 67.50
N GLN A 373 20.40 -52.22 67.52
CA GLN A 373 20.93 -53.25 68.42
C GLN A 373 21.02 -52.76 69.87
N LEU A 374 21.46 -51.51 70.09
CA LEU A 374 21.43 -50.89 71.43
C LEU A 374 20.01 -50.72 71.97
N GLN A 375 19.06 -50.34 71.11
CA GLN A 375 17.65 -50.22 71.48
C GLN A 375 17.08 -51.55 71.98
N ARG A 376 17.35 -52.67 71.29
CA ARG A 376 16.87 -54.00 71.70
C ARG A 376 17.50 -54.48 73.01
N ALA A 377 18.77 -54.11 73.27
CA ALA A 377 19.43 -54.39 74.54
C ALA A 377 18.81 -53.59 75.69
N MET A 378 18.52 -52.30 75.49
CA MET A 378 17.80 -51.44 76.45
C MET A 378 16.40 -51.96 76.77
N GLN A 379 15.64 -52.37 75.76
CA GLN A 379 14.27 -52.86 75.93
C GLN A 379 14.22 -54.13 76.78
N ARG A 380 15.20 -55.05 76.61
CA ARG A 380 15.34 -56.27 77.40
C ARG A 380 15.77 -56.00 78.84
N LEU A 381 16.69 -55.05 79.04
CA LEU A 381 17.15 -54.65 80.36
C LEU A 381 16.02 -53.97 81.18
N SER A 382 15.14 -53.19 80.54
CA SER A 382 13.99 -52.57 81.20
C SER A 382 12.86 -53.56 81.56
N SER A 383 12.79 -54.71 80.88
CA SER A 383 11.79 -55.76 81.14
C SER A 383 12.19 -56.73 82.27
N GLY A 384 13.29 -56.47 82.99
CA GLY A 384 13.71 -57.23 84.17
C GLY A 384 14.60 -58.44 83.87
N ASP A 385 15.15 -58.55 82.66
CA ASP A 385 16.05 -59.62 82.25
C ASP A 385 17.52 -59.19 82.44
N LEU A 386 18.16 -59.62 83.54
CA LEU A 386 19.50 -59.16 83.97
C LEU A 386 20.65 -60.11 83.59
N ASP A 387 20.36 -61.20 82.90
CA ASP A 387 21.34 -62.24 82.53
C ASP A 387 21.82 -62.17 81.08
N THR A 388 21.40 -61.15 80.32
CA THR A 388 21.76 -61.01 78.90
C THR A 388 23.09 -60.27 78.70
N GLU A 389 24.01 -60.90 77.97
CA GLU A 389 25.36 -60.38 77.68
C GLU A 389 25.31 -59.28 76.59
N ILE A 390 25.82 -58.08 76.91
CA ILE A 390 25.85 -56.94 75.99
C ILE A 390 27.10 -57.06 75.09
N ALA A 391 26.90 -57.25 73.79
CA ALA A 391 27.99 -57.50 72.84
C ALA A 391 28.99 -56.33 72.77
N ARG A 392 30.26 -56.57 73.14
CA ARG A 392 31.36 -55.59 72.99
C ARG A 392 31.73 -55.40 71.53
N SER A 393 31.57 -54.17 71.02
CA SER A 393 32.03 -53.78 69.69
C SER A 393 33.57 -53.62 69.66
N ARG A 394 34.21 -54.06 68.57
CA ARG A 394 35.67 -53.95 68.34
C ARG A 394 36.11 -52.56 67.81
N GLN A 395 35.21 -51.59 67.71
CA GLN A 395 35.48 -50.22 67.25
C GLN A 395 35.33 -49.20 68.39
N GLN A 396 36.21 -48.19 68.41
CA GLN A 396 36.23 -47.08 69.38
C GLN A 396 35.58 -45.84 68.76
N ASP A 397 34.25 -45.84 68.59
CA ASP A 397 33.48 -44.69 68.10
C ASP A 397 32.44 -44.23 69.14
N GLU A 398 31.75 -43.12 68.87
CA GLU A 398 30.79 -42.49 69.77
C GLU A 398 29.60 -43.42 70.14
N ILE A 399 29.28 -44.40 69.29
CA ILE A 399 28.24 -45.42 69.54
C ILE A 399 28.76 -46.56 70.43
N ALA A 400 30.05 -46.90 70.36
CA ALA A 400 30.69 -47.83 71.27
C ALA A 400 30.82 -47.26 72.71
N ALA A 401 30.97 -45.94 72.87
CA ALA A 401 30.92 -45.29 74.17
C ALA A 401 29.54 -45.42 74.85
N MET A 402 28.45 -45.35 74.08
CA MET A 402 27.09 -45.58 74.60
C MET A 402 26.85 -47.03 75.07
N ALA A 403 27.49 -48.01 74.42
CA ALA A 403 27.44 -49.42 74.83
C ALA A 403 28.14 -49.66 76.18
N GLY A 404 29.19 -48.90 76.50
CA GLY A 404 29.89 -48.95 77.80
C GLY A 404 29.06 -48.37 78.96
N THR A 405 28.23 -47.36 78.70
CA THR A 405 27.27 -46.83 79.69
C THR A 405 26.12 -47.78 80.03
N LEU A 406 25.84 -48.77 79.17
CA LEU A 406 24.82 -49.79 79.39
C LEU A 406 25.27 -50.87 80.41
N GLU A 407 26.57 -51.07 80.62
CA GLU A 407 27.11 -51.88 81.74
C GLU A 407 26.88 -51.19 83.09
N VAL A 408 27.02 -49.85 83.17
CA VAL A 408 26.80 -49.06 84.40
C VAL A 408 25.31 -48.97 84.80
N PHE A 409 24.40 -49.06 83.82
CA PHE A 409 22.96 -49.06 84.04
C PHE A 409 22.44 -50.40 84.62
N ARG A 410 23.06 -51.53 84.25
CA ARG A 410 22.81 -52.85 84.86
C ARG A 410 23.18 -52.86 86.35
N ASP A 411 24.32 -52.25 86.70
CA ASP A 411 24.80 -52.17 88.08
C ASP A 411 24.00 -51.16 88.94
N SER A 412 23.43 -50.11 88.32
CA SER A 412 22.58 -49.13 89.01
C SER A 412 21.16 -49.63 89.32
N MET A 413 20.68 -50.68 88.63
CA MET A 413 19.36 -51.28 88.85
C MET A 413 19.29 -52.19 90.10
N ILE A 414 20.42 -52.62 90.65
CA ILE A 414 20.48 -53.47 91.85
C ILE A 414 20.41 -52.65 93.16
N ASN A 415 20.78 -51.35 93.14
CA ASN A 415 20.83 -50.49 94.34
C ASN A 415 19.65 -49.51 94.47
N ALA A 416 18.69 -49.50 93.55
CA ALA A 416 17.57 -48.54 93.55
C ALA A 416 16.21 -49.20 93.85
N ARG A 417 16.17 -50.10 94.85
CA ARG A 417 14.92 -50.77 95.28
C ARG A 417 14.55 -50.58 96.75
N THR A 418 15.04 -49.51 97.39
CA THR A 418 14.55 -49.02 98.70
C THR A 418 14.86 -47.54 98.88
N LEU A 419 14.11 -46.66 98.20
CA LEU A 419 13.64 -45.37 98.73
C LEU A 419 12.68 -44.74 97.70
N SER A 420 11.48 -45.31 97.58
CA SER A 420 10.35 -44.63 96.95
C SER A 420 9.23 -44.55 97.98
N ALA A 421 9.35 -43.55 98.85
CA ALA A 421 8.30 -43.06 99.74
C ALA A 421 8.82 -41.76 100.35
N GLU A 422 8.61 -40.63 99.65
CA GLU A 422 8.51 -39.25 100.19
C GLU A 422 8.85 -38.16 99.16
N GLN A 423 8.21 -38.14 97.98
CA GLN A 423 8.10 -36.90 97.18
C GLN A 423 7.05 -36.90 96.05
N ASP A 424 5.91 -37.58 96.23
CA ASP A 424 4.80 -37.57 95.26
C ASP A 424 3.50 -36.96 95.81
N GLN A 425 3.60 -36.02 96.75
CA GLN A 425 2.46 -35.16 97.13
C GLN A 425 2.57 -33.71 96.67
N ASP A 426 3.75 -33.22 96.26
CA ASP A 426 3.89 -31.87 95.66
C ASP A 426 3.88 -31.88 94.11
N ARG A 427 3.99 -33.07 93.50
CA ARG A 427 4.08 -33.24 92.03
C ARG A 427 2.74 -33.41 91.34
N ILE A 428 1.70 -33.86 92.05
CA ILE A 428 0.36 -34.08 91.48
C ILE A 428 -0.39 -32.75 91.29
N ALA A 429 -0.24 -31.79 92.21
CA ALA A 429 -0.86 -30.46 92.06
C ALA A 429 -0.14 -29.55 91.04
N LYS A 430 1.19 -29.66 90.91
CA LYS A 430 1.97 -28.97 89.86
C LYS A 430 1.85 -29.67 88.51
N GLY A 431 1.84 -31.00 88.47
CA GLY A 431 1.73 -31.81 87.26
C GLY A 431 0.39 -31.68 86.55
N GLU A 432 -0.74 -31.60 87.27
CA GLU A 432 -2.04 -31.36 86.64
C GLU A 432 -2.16 -29.95 86.04
N ARG A 433 -1.53 -28.94 86.64
CA ARG A 433 -1.51 -27.57 86.10
C ARG A 433 -0.57 -27.46 84.91
N THR A 434 0.63 -28.04 85.01
CA THR A 434 1.61 -28.11 83.91
C THR A 434 1.07 -28.93 82.75
N SER A 435 0.46 -30.10 82.94
CA SER A 435 -0.15 -30.87 81.85
C SER A 435 -1.38 -30.20 81.23
N ARG A 436 -2.20 -29.47 82.01
CA ARG A 436 -3.29 -28.65 81.44
C ARG A 436 -2.76 -27.47 80.63
N ILE A 437 -1.68 -26.82 81.10
CA ILE A 437 -1.02 -25.72 80.39
C ILE A 437 -0.33 -26.23 79.13
N GLU A 438 0.44 -27.32 79.19
CA GLU A 438 1.08 -27.97 78.03
C GLU A 438 0.05 -28.43 77.00
N ALA A 439 -1.05 -29.07 77.43
CA ALA A 439 -2.12 -29.47 76.51
C ALA A 439 -2.77 -28.26 75.82
N ARG A 440 -2.95 -27.13 76.53
CA ARG A 440 -3.46 -25.87 75.96
C ARG A 440 -2.42 -25.19 75.05
N ILE A 441 -1.13 -25.27 75.36
CA ILE A 441 -0.04 -24.77 74.52
C ILE A 441 0.06 -25.57 73.23
N VAL A 442 -0.04 -26.89 73.29
CA VAL A 442 -0.02 -27.75 72.08
C VAL A 442 -1.25 -27.51 71.20
N ASP A 443 -2.44 -27.35 71.79
CA ASP A 443 -3.66 -26.98 71.06
C ASP A 443 -3.56 -25.58 70.43
N PHE A 444 -3.01 -24.61 71.17
CA PHE A 444 -2.75 -23.26 70.66
C PHE A 444 -1.71 -23.26 69.54
N GLU A 445 -0.57 -23.93 69.73
CA GLU A 445 0.48 -24.10 68.70
C GLU A 445 -0.09 -24.71 67.43
N SER A 446 -0.87 -25.80 67.55
CA SER A 446 -1.49 -26.46 66.40
C SER A 446 -2.45 -25.52 65.66
N LYS A 447 -3.30 -24.78 66.38
CA LYS A 447 -4.25 -23.84 65.79
C LYS A 447 -3.56 -22.68 65.08
N VAL A 448 -2.52 -22.10 65.68
CA VAL A 448 -1.82 -20.97 65.08
C VAL A 448 -0.94 -21.41 63.92
N ARG A 449 -0.25 -22.55 64.01
CA ARG A 449 0.49 -23.11 62.87
C ARG A 449 -0.44 -23.38 61.68
N ASN A 450 -1.60 -24.00 61.91
CA ASN A 450 -2.60 -24.22 60.86
C ASN A 450 -3.14 -22.91 60.27
N ALA A 451 -3.34 -21.86 61.09
CA ALA A 451 -3.79 -20.56 60.60
C ALA A 451 -2.72 -19.87 59.75
N LEU A 452 -1.45 -19.92 60.17
CA LEU A 452 -0.31 -19.38 59.43
C LEU A 452 -0.06 -20.13 58.12
N GLU A 453 -0.17 -21.46 58.12
CA GLU A 453 -0.04 -22.27 56.91
C GLU A 453 -1.13 -21.95 55.88
N LYS A 454 -2.38 -21.74 56.34
CA LYS A 454 -3.49 -21.27 55.48
C LYS A 454 -3.26 -19.86 54.95
N LEU A 455 -2.72 -18.96 55.77
CA LEU A 455 -2.39 -17.59 55.36
C LEU A 455 -1.29 -17.61 54.29
N GLN A 456 -0.23 -18.39 54.49
CA GLN A 456 0.87 -18.56 53.54
C GLN A 456 0.37 -19.15 52.22
N THR A 457 -0.45 -20.20 52.27
CA THR A 457 -1.08 -20.80 51.07
C THR A 457 -1.96 -19.79 50.32
N SER A 458 -2.69 -18.93 51.05
CA SER A 458 -3.53 -17.89 50.45
C SER A 458 -2.69 -16.79 49.80
N ALA A 459 -1.60 -16.37 50.45
CA ALA A 459 -0.65 -15.40 49.92
C ALA A 459 0.04 -15.94 48.65
N ASP A 460 0.48 -17.20 48.65
CA ASP A 460 1.06 -17.86 47.48
C ASP A 460 0.05 -17.95 46.31
N SER A 461 -1.22 -18.23 46.62
CA SER A 461 -2.30 -18.27 45.63
C SER A 461 -2.58 -16.88 45.03
N MET A 462 -2.58 -15.83 45.86
CA MET A 462 -2.70 -14.44 45.41
C MET A 462 -1.52 -14.03 44.53
N GLN A 463 -0.30 -14.38 44.93
CA GLN A 463 0.92 -14.13 44.15
C GLN A 463 0.83 -14.79 42.76
N SER A 464 0.45 -16.07 42.70
CA SER A 464 0.31 -16.81 41.43
C SER A 464 -0.78 -16.21 40.53
N THR A 465 -1.90 -15.78 41.13
CA THR A 465 -3.01 -15.12 40.42
C THR A 465 -2.58 -13.76 39.88
N ALA A 466 -1.89 -12.95 40.69
CA ALA A 466 -1.35 -11.66 40.29
C ALA A 466 -0.34 -11.81 39.13
N GLN A 467 0.59 -12.76 39.21
CA GLN A 467 1.53 -13.06 38.12
C GLN A 467 0.81 -13.46 36.82
N SER A 468 -0.23 -14.30 36.93
CA SER A 468 -1.05 -14.69 35.78
C SER A 468 -1.82 -13.51 35.19
N MET A 469 -2.29 -12.59 36.04
CA MET A 469 -2.99 -11.38 35.62
C MET A 469 -2.04 -10.39 34.91
N THR A 470 -0.83 -10.18 35.44
CA THR A 470 0.22 -9.39 34.77
C THR A 470 0.56 -9.97 33.39
N ALA A 471 0.81 -11.29 33.31
CA ALA A 471 1.10 -11.94 32.03
C ALA A 471 -0.07 -11.81 31.02
N THR A 472 -1.31 -11.86 31.51
CA THR A 472 -2.50 -11.65 30.69
C THR A 472 -2.61 -10.21 30.19
N ALA A 473 -2.35 -9.23 31.06
CA ALA A 473 -2.34 -7.81 30.72
C ALA A 473 -1.26 -7.49 29.67
N ASP A 474 -0.05 -8.01 29.84
CA ASP A 474 1.04 -7.85 28.88
C ASP A 474 0.68 -8.44 27.51
N ARG A 475 0.07 -9.64 27.51
CA ARG A 475 -0.39 -10.29 26.28
C ARG A 475 -1.51 -9.48 25.59
N SER A 476 -2.47 -8.96 26.36
CA SER A 476 -3.52 -8.08 25.84
C SER A 476 -2.92 -6.80 25.24
N SER A 477 -1.94 -6.19 25.91
CA SER A 477 -1.24 -5.00 25.38
C SER A 477 -0.53 -5.29 24.04
N ALA A 478 0.10 -6.46 23.90
CA ALA A 478 0.73 -6.86 22.64
C ALA A 478 -0.32 -7.07 21.52
N LEU A 479 -1.47 -7.68 21.85
CA LEU A 479 -2.58 -7.87 20.91
C LEU A 479 -3.20 -6.53 20.48
N VAL A 480 -3.41 -5.60 21.42
CA VAL A 480 -3.86 -4.23 21.16
C VAL A 480 -2.94 -3.55 20.16
N SER A 481 -1.62 -3.63 20.35
CA SER A 481 -0.66 -3.05 19.40
C SER A 481 -0.79 -3.67 18.01
N ALA A 482 -0.95 -4.99 17.91
CA ALA A 482 -1.12 -5.67 16.62
C ALA A 482 -2.42 -5.27 15.91
N VAL A 483 -3.53 -5.16 16.66
CA VAL A 483 -4.83 -4.73 16.12
C VAL A 483 -4.78 -3.25 15.70
N ALA A 484 -4.10 -2.38 16.46
CA ALA A 484 -3.91 -0.99 16.08
C ALA A 484 -3.18 -0.84 14.74
N SER A 485 -2.07 -1.57 14.55
CA SER A 485 -1.36 -1.58 13.27
C SER A 485 -2.22 -2.11 12.11
N ALA A 486 -2.98 -3.19 12.33
CA ALA A 486 -3.88 -3.72 11.31
C ALA A 486 -5.02 -2.75 10.96
N ALA A 487 -5.52 -1.98 11.93
CA ALA A 487 -6.52 -0.94 11.71
C ALA A 487 -5.94 0.24 10.91
N GLU A 488 -4.71 0.67 11.19
CA GLU A 488 -4.01 1.68 10.40
C GLU A 488 -3.82 1.24 8.95
N GLU A 489 -3.33 0.01 8.73
CA GLU A 489 -3.18 -0.57 7.40
C GLU A 489 -4.52 -0.63 6.65
N THR A 490 -5.58 -1.07 7.34
CA THR A 490 -6.94 -1.10 6.78
C THR A 490 -7.41 0.31 6.40
N SER A 491 -7.10 1.33 7.21
CA SER A 491 -7.46 2.72 6.91
C SER A 491 -6.81 3.23 5.62
N VAL A 492 -5.52 2.93 5.43
CA VAL A 492 -4.78 3.24 4.19
C VAL A 492 -5.39 2.51 2.99
N ASN A 493 -5.74 1.23 3.15
CA ASN A 493 -6.40 0.46 2.10
C ASN A 493 -7.76 1.06 1.71
N VAL A 494 -8.57 1.45 2.70
CA VAL A 494 -9.87 2.09 2.47
C VAL A 494 -9.72 3.43 1.75
N GLN A 495 -8.72 4.25 2.11
CA GLN A 495 -8.41 5.50 1.39
C GLN A 495 -7.99 5.25 -0.06
N THR A 496 -7.19 4.21 -0.30
CA THR A 496 -6.76 3.81 -1.65
C THR A 496 -7.95 3.40 -2.52
N VAL A 497 -8.86 2.57 -1.98
CA VAL A 497 -10.07 2.16 -2.70
C VAL A 497 -11.01 3.35 -2.91
N SER A 498 -11.09 4.30 -1.97
CA SER A 498 -11.86 5.54 -2.14
C SER A 498 -11.36 6.34 -3.34
N ALA A 499 -10.05 6.58 -3.44
CA ALA A 499 -9.45 7.28 -4.57
C ALA A 499 -9.71 6.56 -5.91
N GLY A 500 -9.59 5.23 -5.94
CA GLY A 500 -9.94 4.43 -7.11
C GLY A 500 -11.42 4.54 -7.50
N THR A 501 -12.32 4.62 -6.52
CA THR A 501 -13.76 4.75 -6.73
C THR A 501 -14.13 6.14 -7.27
N GLU A 502 -13.46 7.20 -6.79
CA GLU A 502 -13.60 8.55 -7.33
C GLU A 502 -13.14 8.62 -8.79
N GLN A 503 -12.01 8.00 -9.11
CA GLN A 503 -11.52 7.89 -10.48
C GLN A 503 -12.50 7.13 -11.38
N LEU A 504 -13.04 6.00 -10.91
CA LEU A 504 -14.08 5.25 -11.63
C LEU A 504 -15.33 6.10 -11.87
N SER A 505 -15.78 6.88 -10.87
CA SER A 505 -16.92 7.78 -11.04
C SER A 505 -16.67 8.84 -12.11
N SER A 506 -15.45 9.39 -12.16
CA SER A 506 -15.05 10.34 -13.21
C SER A 506 -15.07 9.68 -14.59
N SER A 507 -14.49 8.48 -14.72
CA SER A 507 -14.49 7.72 -15.99
C SER A 507 -15.90 7.37 -16.46
N ILE A 508 -16.81 6.99 -15.55
CA ILE A 508 -18.22 6.69 -15.88
C ILE A 508 -18.93 7.94 -16.41
N ASN A 509 -18.70 9.11 -15.80
CA ASN A 509 -19.29 10.37 -16.27
C ASN A 509 -18.76 10.75 -17.66
N GLU A 510 -17.47 10.54 -17.93
CA GLU A 510 -16.90 10.78 -19.25
C GLU A 510 -17.47 9.83 -20.31
N ILE A 511 -17.54 8.53 -20.00
CA ILE A 511 -18.14 7.53 -20.89
C ILE A 511 -19.60 7.90 -21.17
N SER A 512 -20.37 8.30 -20.14
CA SER A 512 -21.75 8.76 -20.31
C SER A 512 -21.87 9.91 -21.30
N ARG A 513 -21.00 10.94 -21.18
CA ARG A 513 -20.95 12.07 -22.13
C ARG A 513 -20.59 11.63 -23.55
N GLN A 514 -19.63 10.71 -23.70
CA GLN A 514 -19.22 10.18 -25.00
C GLN A 514 -20.33 9.36 -25.67
N VAL A 515 -21.10 8.60 -24.89
CA VAL A 515 -22.23 7.81 -25.41
C VAL A 515 -23.33 8.75 -25.91
N VAL A 516 -23.69 9.80 -25.16
CA VAL A 516 -24.66 10.82 -25.61
C VAL A 516 -24.22 11.46 -26.92
N THR A 517 -22.94 11.86 -27.00
CA THR A 517 -22.37 12.44 -28.22
C THR A 517 -22.42 11.46 -29.39
N SER A 518 -22.15 10.18 -29.15
CA SER A 518 -22.20 9.13 -30.18
C SER A 518 -23.63 8.93 -30.71
N THR A 519 -24.64 8.96 -29.83
CA THR A 519 -26.06 8.92 -30.20
C THR A 519 -26.46 10.13 -31.06
N GLU A 520 -25.99 11.33 -30.73
CA GLU A 520 -26.24 12.54 -31.53
C GLU A 520 -25.60 12.43 -32.92
N ILE A 521 -24.36 11.95 -33.02
CA ILE A 521 -23.67 11.74 -34.30
C ILE A 521 -24.40 10.69 -35.14
N ALA A 522 -24.81 9.57 -34.54
CA ALA A 522 -25.56 8.53 -35.25
C ALA A 522 -26.91 9.07 -35.78
N ALA A 523 -27.64 9.83 -34.97
CA ALA A 523 -28.90 10.46 -35.40
C ALA A 523 -28.68 11.44 -36.56
N LYS A 524 -27.61 12.25 -36.52
CA LYS A 524 -27.23 13.13 -37.62
C LYS A 524 -26.92 12.35 -38.90
N ALA A 525 -26.16 11.28 -38.79
CA ALA A 525 -25.79 10.46 -39.94
C ALA A 525 -26.99 9.72 -40.57
N VAL A 526 -27.99 9.32 -39.77
CA VAL A 526 -29.27 8.80 -40.30
C VAL A 526 -30.00 9.86 -41.13
N ASN A 527 -30.05 11.11 -40.66
CA ASN A 527 -30.67 12.20 -41.40
C ASN A 527 -29.94 12.49 -42.71
N GLU A 528 -28.59 12.59 -42.69
CA GLU A 528 -27.78 12.81 -43.89
C GLU A 528 -27.93 11.66 -44.92
N ALA A 529 -28.00 10.41 -44.45
CA ALA A 529 -28.27 9.26 -45.31
C ALA A 529 -29.68 9.35 -45.94
N GLY A 530 -30.68 9.81 -45.19
CA GLY A 530 -32.04 10.04 -45.69
C GLY A 530 -32.12 11.13 -46.77
N GLU A 531 -31.42 12.25 -46.58
CA GLU A 531 -31.33 13.32 -47.60
C GLU A 531 -30.61 12.83 -48.87
N THR A 532 -29.57 12.01 -48.71
CA THR A 532 -28.85 11.41 -49.83
C THR A 532 -29.72 10.42 -50.59
N ASP A 533 -30.50 9.57 -49.90
CA ASP A 533 -31.47 8.66 -50.52
C ASP A 533 -32.52 9.43 -51.35
N ALA A 534 -33.07 10.52 -50.80
CA ALA A 534 -34.03 11.38 -51.51
C ALA A 534 -33.42 12.02 -52.77
N THR A 535 -32.18 12.50 -52.69
CA THR A 535 -31.46 13.08 -53.83
C THR A 535 -31.23 12.04 -54.93
N MET A 536 -30.84 10.82 -54.56
CA MET A 536 -30.61 9.72 -55.50
C MET A 536 -31.91 9.22 -56.15
N GLN A 537 -33.02 9.20 -55.40
CA GLN A 537 -34.34 8.92 -55.97
C GLN A 537 -34.72 9.99 -57.02
N GLY A 538 -34.48 11.27 -56.73
CA GLY A 538 -34.68 12.35 -57.70
C GLY A 538 -33.83 12.20 -58.97
N LEU A 539 -32.59 11.73 -58.84
CA LEU A 539 -31.74 11.43 -60.00
C LEU A 539 -32.29 10.27 -60.83
N ALA A 540 -32.80 9.21 -60.18
CA ALA A 540 -33.41 8.07 -60.86
C ALA A 540 -34.67 8.49 -61.64
N ASP A 541 -35.51 9.34 -61.05
CA ASP A 541 -36.70 9.89 -61.70
C ASP A 541 -36.34 10.78 -62.91
N ASN A 542 -35.31 11.61 -62.79
CA ASN A 542 -34.82 12.42 -63.90
C ASN A 542 -34.27 11.54 -65.04
N ALA A 543 -33.52 10.48 -64.73
CA ALA A 543 -33.05 9.52 -65.72
C ALA A 543 -34.22 8.82 -66.45
N ASN A 544 -35.28 8.46 -65.72
CA ASN A 544 -36.51 7.91 -66.33
C ASN A 544 -37.18 8.90 -67.29
N ARG A 545 -37.29 10.18 -66.91
CA ARG A 545 -37.85 11.22 -67.78
C ARG A 545 -37.00 11.42 -69.04
N ILE A 546 -35.68 11.42 -68.91
CA ILE A 546 -34.77 11.50 -70.06
C ILE A 546 -34.96 10.29 -70.98
N SER A 547 -35.10 9.08 -70.43
CA SER A 547 -35.37 7.87 -71.23
C SER A 547 -36.61 8.03 -72.12
N VAL A 548 -37.71 8.58 -71.58
CA VAL A 548 -38.95 8.83 -72.33
C VAL A 548 -38.73 9.83 -73.48
N VAL A 549 -37.93 10.88 -73.24
CA VAL A 549 -37.59 11.88 -74.28
C VAL A 549 -36.74 11.26 -75.38
N ILE A 550 -35.77 10.42 -75.02
CA ILE A 550 -34.91 9.70 -75.97
C ILE A 550 -35.73 8.75 -76.84
N ASP A 551 -36.69 8.01 -76.29
CA ASP A 551 -37.60 7.16 -77.06
C ASP A 551 -38.45 7.98 -78.07
N LEU A 552 -38.90 9.18 -77.68
CA LEU A 552 -39.60 10.10 -78.59
C LEU A 552 -38.69 10.58 -79.72
N ILE A 553 -37.45 10.98 -79.43
CA ILE A 553 -36.47 11.40 -80.45
C ILE A 553 -36.18 10.26 -81.41
N GLN A 554 -36.02 9.03 -80.92
CA GLN A 554 -35.82 7.84 -81.75
C GLN A 554 -36.99 7.60 -82.71
N THR A 555 -38.21 7.81 -82.22
CA THR A 555 -39.43 7.72 -83.02
C THR A 555 -39.47 8.80 -84.11
N ILE A 556 -39.12 10.05 -83.76
CA ILE A 556 -39.06 11.17 -84.71
C ILE A 556 -37.98 10.92 -85.78
N ALA A 557 -36.78 10.47 -85.39
CA ALA A 557 -35.71 10.13 -86.31
C ALA A 557 -36.14 9.02 -87.28
N SER A 558 -36.82 7.98 -86.79
CA SER A 558 -37.36 6.89 -87.60
C SER A 558 -38.43 7.37 -88.59
N GLN A 559 -39.35 8.23 -88.15
CA GLN A 559 -40.35 8.84 -89.03
C GLN A 559 -39.72 9.77 -90.08
N THR A 560 -38.73 10.56 -89.68
CA THR A 560 -38.00 11.46 -90.59
C THR A 560 -37.23 10.68 -91.65
N ASN A 561 -36.62 9.55 -91.27
CA ASN A 561 -35.96 8.63 -92.18
C ASN A 561 -36.94 8.05 -93.21
N LEU A 562 -38.13 7.61 -92.77
CA LEU A 562 -39.19 7.11 -93.66
C LEU A 562 -39.73 8.18 -94.61
N LEU A 563 -39.95 9.40 -94.11
CA LEU A 563 -40.38 10.54 -94.93
C LEU A 563 -39.33 10.92 -95.97
N ALA A 564 -38.06 10.98 -95.56
CA ALA A 564 -36.93 11.25 -96.45
C ALA A 564 -36.79 10.16 -97.51
N LEU A 565 -36.95 8.88 -97.14
CA LEU A 565 -36.95 7.76 -98.08
C LEU A 565 -38.07 7.88 -99.12
N ASN A 566 -39.31 8.17 -98.69
CA ASN A 566 -40.43 8.38 -99.60
C ASN A 566 -40.18 9.56 -100.55
N ALA A 567 -39.59 10.65 -100.05
CA ALA A 567 -39.20 11.80 -100.86
C ALA A 567 -38.08 11.45 -101.86
N THR A 568 -37.09 10.65 -101.48
CA THR A 568 -36.04 10.15 -102.39
C THR A 568 -36.64 9.28 -103.51
N ILE A 569 -37.63 8.43 -103.19
CA ILE A 569 -38.33 7.59 -104.17
C ILE A 569 -39.09 8.47 -105.18
N GLU A 570 -39.86 9.45 -104.71
CA GLU A 570 -40.64 10.31 -105.60
C GLU A 570 -39.74 11.25 -106.42
N ALA A 571 -38.64 11.73 -105.85
CA ALA A 571 -37.62 12.50 -106.57
C ALA A 571 -36.93 11.67 -107.66
N ALA A 572 -36.65 10.38 -107.42
CA ALA A 572 -36.15 9.46 -108.45
C ALA A 572 -37.18 9.21 -109.56
N ARG A 573 -38.47 9.18 -109.21
CA ARG A 573 -39.59 9.01 -110.14
C ARG A 573 -39.78 10.21 -111.07
N ALA A 574 -39.43 11.42 -110.62
CA ALA A 574 -39.47 12.65 -111.41
C ALA A 574 -38.28 12.81 -112.38
N GLY A 575 -37.32 11.88 -112.42
CA GLY A 575 -36.18 11.90 -113.34
C GLY A 575 -35.25 13.10 -113.13
N ASP A 576 -34.78 13.73 -114.22
CA ASP A 576 -33.82 14.84 -114.15
C ASP A 576 -34.36 16.10 -113.44
N ALA A 577 -35.68 16.30 -113.41
CA ALA A 577 -36.30 17.42 -112.70
C ALA A 577 -36.28 17.26 -111.16
N GLY A 578 -36.16 16.04 -110.65
CA GLY A 578 -36.15 15.72 -109.22
C GLY A 578 -34.75 15.67 -108.59
N ARG A 579 -33.68 15.86 -109.37
CA ARG A 579 -32.29 15.61 -108.95
C ARG A 579 -31.86 16.43 -107.73
N GLY A 580 -32.24 17.70 -107.66
CA GLY A 580 -31.97 18.57 -106.50
C GLY A 580 -32.72 18.13 -105.23
N PHE A 581 -33.98 17.72 -105.38
CA PHE A 581 -34.78 17.19 -104.27
C PHE A 581 -34.25 15.84 -103.77
N ALA A 582 -33.77 14.98 -104.66
CA ALA A 582 -33.19 13.69 -104.30
C ALA A 582 -31.94 13.84 -103.40
N VAL A 583 -31.08 14.83 -103.68
CA VAL A 583 -29.89 15.11 -102.85
C VAL A 583 -30.31 15.57 -101.46
N VAL A 584 -31.24 16.53 -101.34
CA VAL A 584 -31.74 17.00 -100.04
C VAL A 584 -32.41 15.87 -99.26
N ALA A 585 -33.24 15.05 -99.92
CA ALA A 585 -33.89 13.91 -99.28
C ALA A 585 -32.85 12.88 -98.78
N SER A 586 -31.79 12.61 -99.53
CA SER A 586 -30.69 11.73 -99.10
C SER A 586 -29.90 12.31 -97.91
N GLU A 587 -29.68 13.62 -97.88
CA GLU A 587 -29.00 14.29 -96.78
C GLU A 587 -29.86 14.24 -95.50
N VAL A 588 -31.15 14.56 -95.60
CA VAL A 588 -32.11 14.44 -94.48
C VAL A 588 -32.19 12.99 -93.98
N LYS A 589 -32.16 12.02 -94.89
CA LYS A 589 -32.11 10.59 -94.54
C LYS A 589 -30.86 10.27 -93.73
N SER A 590 -29.68 10.73 -94.18
CA SER A 590 -28.42 10.50 -93.48
C SER A 590 -28.40 11.16 -92.10
N LEU A 591 -28.90 12.39 -91.97
CA LEU A 591 -29.04 13.07 -90.67
C LEU A 591 -30.00 12.32 -89.74
N ALA A 592 -31.10 11.77 -90.26
CA ALA A 592 -32.03 10.98 -89.48
C ALA A 592 -31.40 9.68 -88.96
N ASP A 593 -30.62 8.97 -89.80
CA ASP A 593 -29.87 7.77 -89.40
C ASP A 593 -28.79 8.11 -88.35
N GLN A 594 -28.06 9.22 -88.51
CA GLN A 594 -27.09 9.70 -87.51
C GLN A 594 -27.76 10.06 -86.19
N THR A 595 -28.92 10.71 -86.25
CA THR A 595 -29.71 11.07 -85.06
C THR A 595 -30.19 9.81 -84.33
N ALA A 596 -30.71 8.82 -85.06
CA ALA A 596 -31.14 7.55 -84.48
C ALA A 596 -29.98 6.80 -83.81
N LYS A 597 -28.80 6.79 -84.43
CA LYS A 597 -27.60 6.18 -83.85
C LYS A 597 -27.14 6.89 -82.58
N ALA A 598 -27.05 8.23 -82.61
CA ALA A 598 -26.67 9.02 -81.43
C ALA A 598 -27.67 8.85 -80.28
N THR A 599 -28.96 8.74 -80.59
CA THR A 599 -30.03 8.53 -79.60
C THR A 599 -29.94 7.14 -78.96
N ASP A 600 -29.54 6.10 -79.71
CA ASP A 600 -29.30 4.75 -79.18
C ASP A 600 -28.05 4.68 -78.26
N GLU A 601 -26.99 5.40 -78.61
CA GLU A 601 -25.81 5.56 -77.75
C GLU A 601 -26.18 6.27 -76.42
N ILE A 602 -26.97 7.35 -76.49
CA ILE A 602 -27.47 8.05 -75.29
C ILE A 602 -28.38 7.13 -74.47
N ARG A 603 -29.27 6.34 -75.10
CA ARG A 603 -30.12 5.37 -74.41
C ARG A 603 -29.30 4.41 -73.56
N THR A 604 -28.22 3.87 -74.13
CA THR A 604 -27.31 2.96 -73.42
C THR A 604 -26.68 3.63 -72.19
N GLN A 605 -26.29 4.90 -72.32
CA GLN A 605 -25.73 5.68 -71.21
C GLN A 605 -26.76 5.94 -70.10
N ILE A 606 -28.01 6.21 -70.45
CA ILE A 606 -29.10 6.43 -69.47
C ILE A 606 -29.40 5.14 -68.70
N VAL A 607 -29.45 3.98 -69.37
CA VAL A 607 -29.63 2.70 -68.70
C VAL A 607 -28.48 2.42 -67.72
N SER A 608 -27.24 2.72 -68.12
CA SER A 608 -26.07 2.61 -67.23
C SER A 608 -26.20 3.54 -66.00
N MET A 609 -26.60 4.80 -66.20
CA MET A 609 -26.84 5.75 -65.11
C MET A 609 -27.93 5.28 -64.15
N GLN A 610 -29.05 4.74 -64.67
CA GLN A 610 -30.13 4.18 -63.85
C GLN A 610 -29.63 3.03 -62.98
N GLN A 611 -28.83 2.13 -63.56
CA GLN A 611 -28.27 0.98 -62.84
C GLN A 611 -27.32 1.41 -61.71
N VAL A 612 -26.43 2.36 -61.98
CA VAL A 612 -25.51 2.91 -60.97
C VAL A 612 -26.28 3.62 -59.85
N THR A 613 -27.30 4.41 -60.22
CA THR A 613 -28.16 5.13 -59.26
C THR A 613 -28.91 4.15 -58.36
N SER A 614 -29.50 3.09 -58.92
CA SER A 614 -30.18 2.03 -58.17
C SER A 614 -29.25 1.32 -57.19
N THR A 615 -28.03 1.01 -57.63
CA THR A 615 -26.99 0.38 -56.78
C THR A 615 -26.60 1.30 -55.63
N ALA A 616 -26.43 2.60 -55.90
CA ALA A 616 -26.10 3.60 -54.88
C ALA A 616 -27.22 3.79 -53.85
N VAL A 617 -28.49 3.83 -54.28
CA VAL A 617 -29.66 3.84 -53.37
C VAL A 617 -29.65 2.63 -52.44
N GLY A 618 -29.38 1.43 -52.96
CA GLY A 618 -29.25 0.22 -52.14
C GLY A 618 -28.13 0.33 -51.10
N ALA A 619 -26.96 0.85 -51.49
CA ALA A 619 -25.85 1.06 -50.58
C ALA A 619 -26.17 2.08 -49.46
N ILE A 620 -26.82 3.20 -49.81
CA ILE A 620 -27.23 4.23 -48.84
C ILE A 620 -28.21 3.67 -47.80
N ARG A 621 -29.18 2.87 -48.23
CA ARG A 621 -30.13 2.21 -47.30
C ARG A 621 -29.44 1.25 -46.34
N ASN A 622 -28.48 0.46 -46.82
CA ASN A 622 -27.69 -0.43 -45.97
C ASN A 622 -26.84 0.35 -44.94
N ILE A 623 -26.26 1.50 -45.35
CA ILE A 623 -25.57 2.41 -44.43
C ILE A 623 -26.55 2.93 -43.37
N GLY A 624 -27.73 3.40 -43.78
CA GLY A 624 -28.77 3.87 -42.86
C GLY A 624 -29.18 2.80 -41.83
N GLN A 625 -29.34 1.54 -42.26
CA GLN A 625 -29.63 0.43 -41.35
C GLN A 625 -28.48 0.17 -40.36
N THR A 626 -27.23 0.17 -40.84
CA THR A 626 -26.04 -0.03 -39.99
C THR A 626 -25.94 1.07 -38.92
N ILE A 627 -26.21 2.32 -39.28
CA ILE A 627 -26.20 3.44 -38.33
C ILE A 627 -27.35 3.32 -37.32
N ALA A 628 -28.53 2.86 -37.74
CA ALA A 628 -29.64 2.59 -36.83
C ALA A 628 -29.29 1.51 -35.81
N GLU A 629 -28.57 0.46 -36.22
CA GLU A 629 -28.05 -0.57 -35.30
C GLU A 629 -27.02 0.03 -34.30
N ILE A 630 -26.12 0.90 -34.77
CA ILE A 630 -25.18 1.64 -33.89
C ILE A 630 -25.94 2.47 -32.85
N ASN A 631 -27.01 3.14 -33.25
CA ASN A 631 -27.84 3.94 -32.33
C ASN A 631 -28.48 3.06 -31.24
N HIS A 632 -28.99 1.88 -31.62
CA HIS A 632 -29.57 0.93 -30.66
C HIS A 632 -28.51 0.39 -29.68
N VAL A 633 -27.31 0.06 -30.16
CA VAL A 633 -26.20 -0.37 -29.29
C VAL A 633 -25.77 0.75 -28.34
N SER A 634 -25.71 1.98 -28.83
CA SER A 634 -25.35 3.15 -28.01
C SER A 634 -26.35 3.38 -26.87
N ALA A 635 -27.65 3.21 -27.14
CA ALA A 635 -28.70 3.29 -26.11
C ALA A 635 -28.56 2.18 -25.05
N ALA A 636 -28.20 0.96 -25.46
CA ALA A 636 -27.94 -0.14 -24.52
C ALA A 636 -26.70 0.15 -23.65
N ILE A 637 -25.63 0.71 -24.23
CA ILE A 637 -24.44 1.14 -23.48
C ILE A 637 -24.81 2.25 -22.48
N ALA A 638 -25.61 3.24 -22.88
CA ALA A 638 -26.06 4.30 -21.97
C ALA A 638 -26.72 3.73 -20.72
N THR A 639 -27.64 2.78 -20.90
CA THR A 639 -28.32 2.08 -19.80
C THR A 639 -27.32 1.33 -18.90
N ALA A 640 -26.35 0.63 -19.50
CA ALA A 640 -25.33 -0.08 -18.74
C ALA A 640 -24.42 0.87 -17.93
N VAL A 641 -24.06 2.01 -18.50
CA VAL A 641 -23.24 3.05 -17.86
C VAL A 641 -24.00 3.70 -16.69
N GLU A 642 -25.30 3.96 -16.82
CA GLU A 642 -26.14 4.43 -15.71
C GLU A 642 -26.16 3.43 -14.54
N GLN A 643 -26.31 2.13 -14.83
CA GLN A 643 -26.26 1.07 -13.83
C GLN A 643 -24.89 0.99 -13.15
N GLN A 644 -23.80 1.07 -13.92
CA GLN A 644 -22.44 1.14 -13.37
C GLN A 644 -22.28 2.35 -12.45
N GLY A 645 -22.77 3.53 -12.86
CA GLY A 645 -22.73 4.74 -12.03
C GLY A 645 -23.49 4.58 -10.71
N ALA A 646 -24.63 3.88 -10.72
CA ALA A 646 -25.37 3.55 -9.49
C ALA A 646 -24.55 2.62 -8.57
N ALA A 647 -23.97 1.55 -9.12
CA ALA A 647 -23.15 0.60 -8.37
C ALA A 647 -21.89 1.26 -7.78
N THR A 648 -21.19 2.11 -8.55
CA THR A 648 -20.00 2.85 -8.07
C THR A 648 -20.35 3.81 -6.94
N ARG A 649 -21.51 4.49 -6.99
CA ARG A 649 -21.99 5.32 -5.87
C ARG A 649 -22.30 4.50 -4.62
N GLU A 650 -22.78 3.27 -4.77
CA GLU A 650 -22.99 2.36 -3.65
C GLU A 650 -21.68 1.87 -3.04
N ILE A 651 -20.70 1.53 -3.87
CA ILE A 651 -19.33 1.20 -3.44
C ILE A 651 -18.74 2.37 -2.64
N ALA A 652 -18.85 3.61 -3.15
CA ALA A 652 -18.35 4.79 -2.45
C ALA A 652 -18.99 4.95 -1.06
N ARG A 653 -20.31 4.73 -0.93
CA ARG A 653 -20.98 4.72 0.38
C ARG A 653 -20.43 3.61 1.29
N ASN A 654 -20.29 2.39 0.79
CA ASN A 654 -19.78 1.27 1.59
C ASN A 654 -18.34 1.50 2.07
N ILE A 655 -17.51 2.16 1.27
CA ILE A 655 -16.15 2.56 1.65
C ILE A 655 -16.18 3.59 2.79
N GLN A 656 -17.06 4.59 2.73
CA GLN A 656 -17.23 5.55 3.82
C GLN A 656 -17.69 4.88 5.13
N HIS A 657 -18.61 3.91 5.04
CA HIS A 657 -19.01 3.09 6.18
C HIS A 657 -17.84 2.27 6.75
N ALA A 658 -17.04 1.64 5.88
CA ALA A 658 -15.85 0.90 6.29
C ALA A 658 -14.81 1.82 6.95
N ALA A 659 -14.59 3.03 6.43
CA ALA A 659 -13.71 4.02 7.02
C ALA A 659 -14.16 4.40 8.45
N GLY A 660 -15.46 4.63 8.64
CA GLY A 660 -16.06 4.88 9.95
C GLY A 660 -15.83 3.71 10.92
N GLY A 661 -16.09 2.48 10.48
CA GLY A 661 -15.88 1.28 11.29
C GLY A 661 -14.42 1.07 11.70
N THR A 662 -13.47 1.30 10.78
CA THR A 662 -12.03 1.21 11.10
C THR A 662 -11.61 2.29 12.11
N SER A 663 -12.16 3.50 11.99
CA SER A 663 -11.91 4.57 12.96
C SER A 663 -12.48 4.24 14.35
N GLU A 664 -13.66 3.62 14.40
CA GLU A 664 -14.26 3.17 15.66
C GLU A 664 -13.44 2.06 16.32
N VAL A 665 -12.95 1.08 15.55
CA VAL A 665 -12.03 0.04 16.05
C VAL A 665 -10.77 0.66 16.63
N SER A 666 -10.15 1.62 15.95
CA SER A 666 -8.96 2.33 16.44
C SER A 666 -9.23 3.01 17.78
N SER A 667 -10.38 3.71 17.91
CA SER A 667 -10.78 4.35 19.17
C SER A 667 -11.05 3.34 20.29
N ASN A 668 -11.73 2.23 20.00
CA ASN A 668 -12.05 1.21 21.00
C ASN A 668 -10.78 0.49 21.52
N ILE A 669 -9.77 0.33 20.66
CA ILE A 669 -8.50 -0.30 21.04
C ILE A 669 -7.69 0.56 22.02
N ILE A 670 -7.81 1.89 21.97
CA ILE A 670 -7.24 2.77 22.99
C ILE A 670 -7.85 2.45 24.37
N GLY A 671 -9.18 2.32 24.45
CA GLY A 671 -9.85 1.95 25.70
C GLY A 671 -9.45 0.58 26.23
N VAL A 672 -9.27 -0.42 25.35
CA VAL A 672 -8.78 -1.75 25.74
C VAL A 672 -7.32 -1.71 26.22
N SER A 673 -6.49 -0.86 25.61
CA SER A 673 -5.11 -0.60 26.06
C SER A 673 -5.10 -0.07 27.49
N ASP A 674 -5.89 0.98 27.76
CA ASP A 674 -5.97 1.61 29.09
C ASP A 674 -6.47 0.62 30.16
N ALA A 675 -7.48 -0.19 29.84
CA ALA A 675 -7.98 -1.23 30.74
C ALA A 675 -6.93 -2.31 31.02
N SER A 676 -6.13 -2.69 30.01
CA SER A 676 -5.04 -3.65 30.16
C SER A 676 -3.91 -3.10 31.04
N THR A 677 -3.54 -1.83 30.86
CA THR A 677 -2.56 -1.14 31.72
C THR A 677 -3.05 -1.08 33.17
N GLN A 678 -4.31 -0.69 33.40
CA GLN A 678 -4.89 -0.65 34.75
C GLN A 678 -4.91 -2.04 35.41
N ALA A 679 -5.27 -3.08 34.67
CA ALA A 679 -5.23 -4.46 35.16
C ALA A 679 -3.79 -4.90 35.53
N GLY A 680 -2.79 -4.51 34.73
CA GLY A 680 -1.37 -4.74 35.03
C GLY A 680 -0.90 -4.01 36.30
N THR A 681 -1.30 -2.76 36.50
CA THR A 681 -1.02 -2.02 37.73
C THR A 681 -1.66 -2.68 38.95
N ALA A 682 -2.95 -3.01 38.88
CA ALA A 682 -3.66 -3.69 39.96
C ALA A 682 -3.05 -5.07 40.29
N ALA A 683 -2.58 -5.79 39.27
CA ALA A 683 -1.86 -7.05 39.46
C ALA A 683 -0.56 -6.86 40.22
N ASN A 684 0.22 -5.83 39.88
CA ASN A 684 1.46 -5.51 40.60
C ASN A 684 1.20 -5.09 42.06
N ASP A 685 0.12 -4.36 42.33
CA ASP A 685 -0.27 -4.00 43.70
C ASP A 685 -0.62 -5.26 44.53
N VAL A 686 -1.40 -6.19 43.97
CA VAL A 686 -1.72 -7.48 44.61
C VAL A 686 -0.45 -8.33 44.80
N LEU A 687 0.46 -8.31 43.83
CA LEU A 687 1.75 -9.00 43.94
C LEU A 687 2.58 -8.44 45.10
N GLY A 688 2.65 -7.12 45.25
CA GLY A 688 3.29 -6.45 46.37
C GLY A 688 2.67 -6.83 47.72
N ALA A 689 1.34 -6.67 47.84
CA ALA A 689 0.60 -6.96 49.08
C ALA A 689 0.69 -8.45 49.49
N SER A 690 0.64 -9.38 48.54
CA SER A 690 0.82 -10.81 48.81
C SER A 690 2.24 -11.14 49.27
N GLY A 691 3.26 -10.48 48.71
CA GLY A 691 4.64 -10.59 49.16
C GLY A 691 4.87 -10.05 50.58
N GLU A 692 4.21 -8.96 50.94
CA GLU A 692 4.21 -8.42 52.31
C GLU A 692 3.51 -9.37 53.29
N LEU A 693 2.31 -9.86 52.95
CA LEU A 693 1.57 -10.84 53.77
C LEU A 693 2.39 -12.10 54.04
N ARG A 694 3.12 -12.60 53.03
CA ARG A 694 4.00 -13.76 53.20
C ARG A 694 5.13 -13.46 54.19
N ARG A 695 5.74 -12.28 54.08
CA ARG A 695 6.81 -11.85 54.99
C ARG A 695 6.31 -11.70 56.42
N GLU A 696 5.14 -11.10 56.62
CA GLU A 696 4.50 -10.99 57.94
C GLU A 696 4.12 -12.36 58.53
N ALA A 697 3.63 -13.29 57.70
CA ALA A 697 3.37 -14.66 58.14
C ALA A 697 4.64 -15.39 58.60
N ASP A 698 5.76 -15.21 57.88
CA ASP A 698 7.06 -15.77 58.26
C ASP A 698 7.60 -15.15 59.56
N VAL A 699 7.45 -13.83 59.75
CA VAL A 699 7.82 -13.12 60.99
C VAL A 699 6.99 -13.64 62.17
N LEU A 700 5.66 -13.68 62.04
CA LEU A 700 4.77 -14.17 63.10
C LEU A 700 5.05 -15.63 63.47
N ARG A 701 5.43 -16.45 62.48
CA ARG A 701 5.86 -17.83 62.71
C ARG A 701 7.12 -17.89 63.57
N GLY A 702 8.11 -17.04 63.27
CA GLY A 702 9.36 -16.94 64.04
C GLY A 702 9.11 -16.49 65.48
N GLU A 703 8.34 -15.42 65.68
CA GLU A 703 7.97 -14.89 67.01
C GLU A 703 7.24 -15.94 67.86
N ILE A 704 6.35 -16.73 67.25
CA ILE A 704 5.64 -17.81 67.95
C ILE A 704 6.57 -18.98 68.29
N ASP A 705 7.46 -19.37 67.37
CA ASP A 705 8.44 -20.42 67.64
C ASP A 705 9.38 -20.01 68.81
N GLU A 706 9.80 -18.74 68.86
CA GLU A 706 10.59 -18.18 69.95
C GLU A 706 9.80 -18.11 71.28
N PHE A 707 8.56 -17.61 71.25
CA PHE A 707 7.68 -17.56 72.41
C PHE A 707 7.44 -18.96 73.01
N LEU A 708 7.13 -19.95 72.16
CA LEU A 708 6.91 -21.34 72.59
C LEU A 708 8.20 -21.98 73.13
N SER A 709 9.35 -21.65 72.55
CA SER A 709 10.65 -22.10 73.08
C SER A 709 10.91 -21.53 74.47
N SER A 710 10.66 -20.23 74.67
CA SER A 710 10.85 -19.56 75.96
C SER A 710 9.94 -20.12 77.06
N ILE A 711 8.67 -20.42 76.73
CA ILE A 711 7.71 -21.03 77.67
C ILE A 711 8.08 -22.47 78.04
N ARG A 712 8.66 -23.24 77.11
CA ARG A 712 9.13 -24.61 77.41
C ARG A 712 10.41 -24.63 78.24
N ALA A 713 11.19 -23.54 78.21
CA ALA A 713 12.42 -23.39 78.97
C ALA A 713 12.21 -22.81 80.39
N ALA A 714 11.09 -22.10 80.61
CA ALA A 714 10.65 -21.56 81.90
C ALA A 714 9.84 -22.58 82.70
#